data_AF-A0A563D9N8-F1
#
_entry.id   AF-A0A563D9N8-F1
#
_cell.length_a   1.000
_cell.length_b   1.000
_cell.length_c   1.000
_cell.angle_alpha   90.00
_cell.angle_beta   90.00
_cell.angle_gamma   90.00
#
_symmetry.space_group_name_H-M   'P 1'
#
loop_
_entity.id
_entity.type
_entity.pdbx_description
1 polymer ?
#
loop_
_entity_poly.entity_id
_entity_poly.type
_entity_poly.pdbx_seq_one_letter_code
_entity_poly.pdbx_strand_id
1 'polypeptide(L)'
;MSKSKPNPDKNSAIKLSDASREISKTKKVNLLDEFDSNEVPPIKNIIPGDIYSLPNGLLTEEQYAQYKGLNSLIATYGGDPEKNLANSHIVFSKIFIGGERVLADSHFEVKIEQKVAEHDTFIIRCFSDAIEDPKAYPLEKARNFLGKRATIQFMQFGSATLVYTGIITDIANVRENGESQLVFTGKSPTILLENGLDCQSFENLDLKEIVTKATTEYPTDLVQLDLQPLLTDRLLYTVQYRESDWNFIKRLATRYGEWLYYNGQQIVLGPYRGKTWELVEEQDVYDSTLRMKLMPQKFSYTAYDAKQAETYTINSQSVRLSRRLVNPFQQHALDASEGIYSKVASSLYNHSLLEGGPSELERAVKKQKQRRQNVFYMEAKTNNPNLKVGDNVKLKAWMPGHSIFKNGEVPLETYRIIEIKHYQDITEGYYNHIVAIPKDNEVPPYMDEDAFPACEEQSAIVTDNNDPQGMSRIRVQFPWQKPFNGQTPWIRSITPYAGEGKGMHVVPEIGEEVIVSFENGNAEKPVSLGAMFNGKGKSGHGGAGNYMKGLTTATGSNLTFNDQKGDMTLADKGGASMNFDGAGNATTNANQTHAVNAGSNANTSVGGDASTLKMDASGNITLEGNTNITLKVGGNTIVIDGSGITMTSNSGNIQTISNTGSITALAANSIMMSSNKTIIQGNRAALKGNQILLEGASSIKCVSPDTDIF
;
A
#
# COMPACT_ATOMS: atom_id res chain seq x y z
N MET A 1 -16.77 57.40 27.21
CA MET A 1 -17.85 58.04 27.99
C MET A 1 -18.21 57.15 29.17
N SER A 2 -18.40 57.75 30.36
CA SER A 2 -18.99 57.25 31.63
C SER A 2 -18.52 55.89 32.22
N LYS A 3 -17.74 55.86 33.32
CA LYS A 3 -18.13 55.85 34.77
C LYS A 3 -18.78 54.50 35.19
N SER A 4 -18.55 53.84 36.34
CA SER A 4 -17.92 54.13 37.64
C SER A 4 -17.88 52.84 38.49
N LYS A 5 -16.94 52.72 39.46
CA LYS A 5 -16.92 51.75 40.61
C LYS A 5 -18.10 52.03 41.60
N PRO A 6 -18.24 51.44 42.85
CA PRO A 6 -17.51 50.38 43.60
C PRO A 6 -18.35 49.42 44.54
N ASN A 7 -17.63 48.48 45.18
CA ASN A 7 -17.75 47.93 46.55
C ASN A 7 -18.77 46.84 47.03
N PRO A 8 -18.37 46.02 48.04
CA PRO A 8 -19.06 44.82 48.57
C PRO A 8 -19.74 45.06 49.94
N ASP A 9 -20.58 44.10 50.41
CA ASP A 9 -20.60 43.55 51.79
C ASP A 9 -21.87 42.73 52.16
N LYS A 10 -21.69 41.83 53.15
CA LYS A 10 -22.62 41.33 54.21
C LYS A 10 -23.49 40.05 54.04
N ASN A 11 -23.10 39.04 54.85
CA ASN A 11 -23.83 38.39 55.98
C ASN A 11 -25.37 38.27 55.99
N SER A 12 -25.87 37.04 56.15
CA SER A 12 -26.87 36.56 57.17
C SER A 12 -27.35 35.15 56.75
N ALA A 13 -27.12 34.05 57.49
CA ALA A 13 -27.73 33.64 58.76
C ALA A 13 -29.21 33.19 58.65
N ILE A 14 -29.43 31.89 58.96
CA ILE A 14 -30.50 31.32 59.81
C ILE A 14 -31.74 30.66 59.16
N LYS A 15 -32.00 29.44 59.69
CA LYS A 15 -33.26 28.67 59.88
C LYS A 15 -33.91 27.97 58.69
N LEU A 16 -34.01 26.65 58.83
CA LEU A 16 -35.23 25.91 58.54
C LEU A 16 -35.60 25.03 59.74
N SER A 17 -36.88 25.08 60.06
CA SER A 17 -37.59 24.57 61.22
C SER A 17 -38.26 23.22 60.95
N ASP A 18 -38.46 22.50 62.05
CA ASP A 18 -39.43 21.44 62.36
C ASP A 18 -40.64 21.28 61.42
N ALA A 19 -41.04 20.03 61.16
CA ALA A 19 -42.28 19.49 61.75
C ALA A 19 -42.54 18.02 61.35
N SER A 20 -43.01 17.30 62.36
CA SER A 20 -43.31 15.87 62.50
C SER A 20 -44.60 15.36 61.83
N ARG A 21 -44.82 14.02 62.04
CA ARG A 21 -46.11 13.30 62.29
C ARG A 21 -46.80 12.72 61.02
N GLU A 22 -47.34 11.49 60.93
CA GLU A 22 -48.01 10.53 61.86
C GLU A 22 -47.92 9.05 61.34
N ILE A 23 -47.77 8.00 62.18
CA ILE A 23 -48.77 6.99 62.70
C ILE A 23 -49.33 6.05 61.58
N SER A 24 -49.39 4.69 61.59
CA SER A 24 -49.89 3.73 62.60
C SER A 24 -49.82 2.23 62.16
N LYS A 25 -49.62 1.33 63.15
CA LYS A 25 -50.29 0.02 63.46
C LYS A 25 -50.19 -1.26 62.56
N THR A 26 -49.53 -2.27 63.13
CA THR A 26 -49.96 -3.66 63.48
C THR A 26 -50.99 -4.46 62.61
N LYS A 27 -50.63 -5.66 62.12
CA LYS A 27 -51.06 -7.03 62.59
C LYS A 27 -50.74 -8.17 61.59
N LYS A 28 -50.48 -9.34 62.16
CA LYS A 28 -50.26 -10.70 61.60
C LYS A 28 -51.29 -11.15 60.55
N VAL A 29 -50.83 -11.91 59.55
CA VAL A 29 -51.53 -13.10 58.99
C VAL A 29 -50.49 -14.16 58.60
N ASN A 30 -50.69 -15.39 59.09
CA ASN A 30 -50.03 -16.62 58.66
C ASN A 30 -50.72 -17.14 57.39
N LEU A 31 -49.97 -17.71 56.45
CA LEU A 31 -50.42 -18.81 55.59
C LEU A 31 -49.24 -19.76 55.37
N LEU A 32 -49.45 -21.00 55.80
CA LEU A 32 -48.67 -22.21 55.52
C LEU A 32 -49.01 -22.68 54.11
N ASP A 33 -48.02 -23.16 53.37
CA ASP A 33 -48.13 -24.32 52.47
C ASP A 33 -46.76 -25.03 52.44
N GLU A 34 -46.82 -26.36 52.46
CA GLU A 34 -45.77 -27.28 52.86
C GLU A 34 -44.94 -27.88 51.69
N PHE A 35 -43.81 -28.51 52.05
CA PHE A 35 -42.98 -29.52 51.34
C PHE A 35 -42.08 -29.01 50.18
N ASP A 36 -40.80 -29.39 50.03
CA ASP A 36 -40.04 -30.53 50.57
C ASP A 36 -38.51 -30.27 50.54
N SER A 37 -37.79 -31.14 51.26
CA SER A 37 -36.38 -31.23 51.64
C SER A 37 -35.30 -31.10 50.55
N ASN A 38 -34.18 -30.44 50.90
CA ASN A 38 -32.83 -31.04 50.89
C ASN A 38 -31.81 -30.06 51.50
N GLU A 39 -31.43 -30.30 52.75
CA GLU A 39 -30.37 -29.58 53.47
C GLU A 39 -28.98 -30.10 53.05
N VAL A 40 -28.10 -29.17 52.68
CA VAL A 40 -26.63 -29.34 52.72
C VAL A 40 -26.14 -28.51 53.93
N PRO A 41 -25.34 -29.07 54.85
CA PRO A 41 -24.97 -28.36 56.08
C PRO A 41 -23.92 -27.25 55.83
N PRO A 42 -23.87 -26.21 56.69
CA PRO A 42 -22.97 -25.08 56.54
C PRO A 42 -21.53 -25.42 56.94
N ILE A 43 -20.58 -24.91 56.16
CA ILE A 43 -19.13 -24.98 56.43
C ILE A 43 -18.82 -24.11 57.67
N LYS A 44 -18.31 -24.72 58.74
CA LYS A 44 -17.74 -24.02 59.90
C LYS A 44 -16.36 -23.45 59.56
N ASN A 45 -16.20 -22.15 59.71
CA ASN A 45 -14.91 -21.47 59.79
C ASN A 45 -14.09 -22.03 60.97
N ILE A 46 -12.83 -22.42 60.72
CA ILE A 46 -11.83 -22.67 61.76
C ILE A 46 -10.81 -21.54 61.72
N ILE A 47 -10.64 -20.88 62.86
CA ILE A 47 -9.60 -19.87 63.13
C ILE A 47 -8.34 -20.63 63.59
N PRO A 48 -7.12 -20.30 63.11
CA PRO A 48 -5.90 -20.95 63.58
C PRO A 48 -5.45 -20.34 64.92
N GLY A 49 -5.41 -21.17 65.97
CA GLY A 49 -4.82 -20.83 67.25
C GLY A 49 -4.47 -22.09 68.03
N ASP A 50 -3.21 -22.16 68.48
CA ASP A 50 -2.59 -23.15 69.38
C ASP A 50 -1.81 -24.31 68.73
N ILE A 51 -0.63 -23.97 68.20
CA ILE A 51 0.47 -24.92 67.95
C ILE A 51 1.56 -24.78 69.04
N TYR A 52 1.45 -23.82 69.97
CA TYR A 52 2.49 -23.51 70.96
C TYR A 52 2.26 -24.10 72.37
N SER A 53 1.24 -24.95 72.57
CA SER A 53 0.89 -25.49 73.91
C SER A 53 1.30 -26.95 74.16
N LEU A 54 2.09 -27.58 73.28
CA LEU A 54 2.50 -28.99 73.44
C LEU A 54 3.89 -29.13 74.12
N PRO A 55 4.02 -29.94 75.19
CA PRO A 55 5.31 -30.22 75.80
C PRO A 55 6.12 -31.15 74.87
N ASN A 56 7.25 -30.66 74.38
CA ASN A 56 8.27 -31.31 73.52
C ASN A 56 8.00 -31.43 72.01
N GLY A 57 6.97 -30.77 71.45
CA GLY A 57 6.89 -30.53 70.00
C GLY A 57 6.79 -31.77 69.08
N LEU A 58 6.48 -32.95 69.62
CA LEU A 58 6.24 -34.18 68.84
C LEU A 58 4.87 -34.76 69.20
N LEU A 59 4.10 -35.13 68.17
CA LEU A 59 2.81 -35.81 68.30
C LEU A 59 3.03 -37.21 68.90
N THR A 60 2.13 -37.63 69.79
CA THR A 60 2.07 -39.03 70.26
C THR A 60 1.61 -39.97 69.14
N GLU A 61 1.87 -41.29 69.23
CA GLU A 61 1.44 -42.26 68.20
C GLU A 61 -0.09 -42.27 67.97
N GLU A 62 -0.90 -42.04 69.01
CA GLU A 62 -2.35 -41.90 68.90
C GLU A 62 -2.77 -40.58 68.22
N GLN A 63 -2.07 -39.48 68.48
CA GLN A 63 -2.31 -38.21 67.80
C GLN A 63 -1.87 -38.28 66.33
N TYR A 64 -0.73 -38.90 66.04
CA TYR A 64 -0.27 -39.16 64.67
C TYR A 64 -1.27 -40.04 63.90
N ALA A 65 -1.87 -41.05 64.53
CA ALA A 65 -2.91 -41.88 63.91
C ALA A 65 -4.21 -41.10 63.63
N GLN A 66 -4.61 -40.16 64.50
CA GLN A 66 -5.73 -39.24 64.23
C GLN A 66 -5.42 -38.26 63.08
N TYR A 67 -4.19 -37.75 62.98
CA TYR A 67 -3.77 -36.88 61.87
C TYR A 67 -3.55 -37.64 60.55
N LYS A 68 -3.19 -38.92 60.59
CA LYS A 68 -3.07 -39.79 59.40
C LYS A 68 -4.42 -40.04 58.72
N GLY A 69 -5.52 -39.93 59.46
CA GLY A 69 -6.89 -39.91 58.93
C GLY A 69 -7.27 -38.62 58.18
N LEU A 70 -6.48 -37.55 58.33
CA LEU A 70 -6.59 -36.27 57.62
C LEU A 70 -5.65 -36.19 56.42
N ASN A 71 -5.46 -37.31 55.72
CA ASN A 71 -4.60 -37.46 54.52
C ASN A 71 -4.98 -36.53 53.34
N SER A 72 -5.99 -35.67 53.48
CA SER A 72 -6.36 -34.63 52.52
C SER A 72 -5.68 -33.27 52.75
N LEU A 73 -4.87 -33.11 53.81
CA LEU A 73 -4.29 -31.81 54.20
C LEU A 73 -2.77 -31.81 54.44
N ILE A 74 -2.08 -32.94 54.24
CA ILE A 74 -0.61 -33.02 54.29
C ILE A 74 -0.11 -33.38 52.88
N ALA A 75 0.59 -32.45 52.22
CA ALA A 75 1.25 -32.74 50.95
C ALA A 75 2.37 -33.76 51.17
N THR A 76 2.19 -34.99 50.68
CA THR A 76 3.32 -35.90 50.47
C THR A 76 4.23 -35.29 49.40
N TYR A 77 5.44 -34.87 49.80
CA TYR A 77 6.45 -34.38 48.88
C TYR A 77 6.99 -35.55 48.04
N GLY A 78 6.74 -35.53 46.73
CA GLY A 78 7.10 -36.58 45.77
C GLY A 78 5.90 -37.37 45.22
N GLY A 79 5.97 -37.74 43.94
CA GLY A 79 4.92 -38.47 43.20
C GLY A 79 3.99 -37.57 42.36
N ASP A 80 3.18 -38.19 41.49
CA ASP A 80 2.41 -37.53 40.44
C ASP A 80 1.50 -36.42 41.01
N PRO A 81 1.75 -35.14 40.69
CA PRO A 81 0.91 -34.02 41.11
C PRO A 81 -0.55 -34.21 40.72
N GLU A 82 -0.86 -34.95 39.65
CA GLU A 82 -2.23 -35.27 39.30
C GLU A 82 -2.91 -36.13 40.37
N LYS A 83 -2.23 -37.15 40.91
CA LYS A 83 -2.79 -38.00 41.97
C LYS A 83 -2.96 -37.22 43.27
N ASN A 84 -2.04 -36.30 43.55
CA ASN A 84 -1.96 -35.58 44.81
C ASN A 84 -2.80 -34.30 44.85
N LEU A 85 -2.99 -33.64 43.70
CA LEU A 85 -3.58 -32.30 43.59
C LEU A 85 -4.78 -32.23 42.63
N ALA A 86 -5.23 -33.35 42.03
CA ALA A 86 -6.33 -33.35 41.05
C ALA A 86 -7.51 -32.47 41.47
N ASN A 87 -8.01 -32.57 42.69
CA ASN A 87 -9.16 -31.79 43.17
C ASN A 87 -8.79 -30.61 44.07
N SER A 88 -7.53 -30.19 44.05
CA SER A 88 -7.02 -29.10 44.89
C SER A 88 -7.25 -27.73 44.24
N HIS A 89 -7.24 -26.70 45.10
CA HIS A 89 -7.17 -25.30 44.70
C HIS A 89 -5.78 -24.89 44.19
N ILE A 90 -4.75 -25.69 44.51
CA ILE A 90 -3.37 -25.51 44.07
C ILE A 90 -3.29 -25.81 42.57
N VAL A 91 -2.72 -24.88 41.81
CA VAL A 91 -2.50 -25.04 40.38
C VAL A 91 -1.22 -25.83 40.14
N PHE A 92 -1.29 -26.82 39.25
CA PHE A 92 -0.12 -27.58 38.79
C PHE A 92 -0.13 -27.70 37.26
N SER A 93 1.00 -28.09 36.68
CA SER A 93 1.13 -28.22 35.22
C SER A 93 1.18 -29.68 34.80
N LYS A 94 0.61 -30.00 33.62
CA LYS A 94 0.92 -31.20 32.86
C LYS A 94 1.67 -30.83 31.59
N ILE A 95 2.76 -31.53 31.32
CA ILE A 95 3.62 -31.28 30.16
C ILE A 95 3.52 -32.49 29.24
N PHE A 96 3.25 -32.22 27.95
CA PHE A 96 3.28 -33.22 26.91
C PHE A 96 4.28 -32.79 25.84
N ILE A 97 5.16 -33.67 25.40
CA ILE A 97 6.09 -33.41 24.30
C ILE A 97 5.92 -34.48 23.25
N GLY A 98 5.64 -34.08 22.00
CA GLY A 98 5.32 -35.03 20.94
C GLY A 98 4.06 -35.87 21.19
N GLY A 99 3.16 -35.39 22.05
CA GLY A 99 1.93 -36.08 22.45
C GLY A 99 2.08 -36.99 23.69
N GLU A 100 3.30 -37.24 24.15
CA GLU A 100 3.56 -38.08 25.32
C GLU A 100 3.66 -37.23 26.58
N ARG A 101 3.03 -37.67 27.68
CA ARG A 101 3.13 -37.00 28.99
C ARG A 101 4.55 -37.19 29.54
N VAL A 102 5.21 -36.09 29.87
CA VAL A 102 6.55 -36.08 30.47
C VAL A 102 6.53 -35.42 31.85
N LEU A 103 7.58 -35.64 32.65
CA LEU A 103 7.77 -35.01 33.97
C LEU A 103 6.63 -35.29 34.97
N ALA A 104 6.00 -36.46 34.89
CA ALA A 104 4.84 -36.78 35.72
C ALA A 104 5.13 -36.77 37.23
N ASP A 105 6.28 -37.30 37.66
CA ASP A 105 6.66 -37.40 39.09
C ASP A 105 7.85 -36.49 39.45
N SER A 106 8.21 -35.54 38.56
CA SER A 106 9.45 -34.77 38.65
C SER A 106 9.18 -33.32 39.07
N HIS A 107 10.13 -32.71 39.79
CA HIS A 107 10.06 -31.28 40.10
C HIS A 107 10.54 -30.50 38.86
N PHE A 108 9.73 -29.54 38.44
CA PHE A 108 10.05 -28.70 37.28
C PHE A 108 9.42 -27.31 37.41
N GLU A 109 9.99 -26.37 36.69
CA GLU A 109 9.53 -25.00 36.58
C GLU A 109 8.95 -24.79 35.18
N VAL A 110 7.87 -24.01 35.11
CA VAL A 110 7.25 -23.59 33.86
C VAL A 110 7.17 -22.09 33.84
N LYS A 111 7.60 -21.52 32.73
CA LYS A 111 7.41 -20.11 32.42
C LYS A 111 6.82 -19.98 31.02
N ILE A 112 5.77 -19.17 30.86
CA ILE A 112 5.22 -18.81 29.55
C ILE A 112 5.13 -17.29 29.48
N GLU A 113 5.71 -16.66 28.48
CA GLU A 113 5.56 -15.23 28.20
C GLU A 113 4.79 -15.04 26.89
N GLN A 114 3.67 -14.32 26.96
CA GLN A 114 2.83 -14.00 25.82
C GLN A 114 2.66 -12.50 25.67
N LYS A 115 2.73 -12.02 24.43
CA LYS A 115 2.57 -10.60 24.13
C LYS A 115 1.98 -10.40 22.74
N VAL A 116 1.06 -9.45 22.63
CA VAL A 116 0.48 -9.08 21.34
C VAL A 116 1.57 -8.67 20.33
N ALA A 117 1.42 -9.09 19.08
CA ALA A 117 2.33 -8.84 17.97
C ALA A 117 3.79 -9.33 18.18
N GLU A 118 4.03 -10.23 19.13
CA GLU A 118 5.34 -10.86 19.35
C GLU A 118 5.23 -12.39 19.34
N HIS A 119 6.39 -13.05 19.23
CA HIS A 119 6.45 -14.48 19.47
C HIS A 119 6.33 -14.76 20.97
N ASP A 120 5.32 -15.53 21.35
CA ASP A 120 5.27 -16.09 22.70
C ASP A 120 6.48 -17.02 22.90
N THR A 121 6.97 -17.07 24.14
CA THR A 121 8.06 -17.96 24.54
C THR A 121 7.64 -18.81 25.72
N PHE A 122 8.20 -20.00 25.84
CA PHE A 122 8.05 -20.83 27.04
C PHE A 122 9.37 -21.47 27.43
N ILE A 123 9.51 -21.75 28.73
CA ILE A 123 10.62 -22.46 29.32
C ILE A 123 10.07 -23.56 30.22
N ILE A 124 10.62 -24.76 30.08
CA ILE A 124 10.42 -25.87 31.02
C ILE A 124 11.79 -26.26 31.54
N ARG A 125 12.00 -26.13 32.85
CA ARG A 125 13.26 -26.48 33.51
C ARG A 125 13.03 -27.64 34.47
N CYS A 126 13.83 -28.70 34.38
CA CYS A 126 13.76 -29.84 35.28
C CYS A 126 15.15 -30.39 35.58
N PHE A 127 15.26 -31.23 36.61
CA PHE A 127 16.48 -32.00 36.83
C PHE A 127 16.70 -33.01 35.70
N SER A 128 17.96 -33.27 35.37
CA SER A 128 18.33 -34.11 34.23
C SER A 128 17.84 -35.56 34.36
N ASP A 129 17.79 -36.09 35.58
CA ASP A 129 17.31 -37.45 35.88
C ASP A 129 15.79 -37.63 35.72
N ALA A 130 15.04 -36.54 35.54
CA ALA A 130 13.62 -36.58 35.21
C ALA A 130 13.35 -37.11 33.78
N ILE A 131 14.35 -37.05 32.90
CA ILE A 131 14.24 -37.45 31.49
C ILE A 131 15.36 -38.40 31.11
N GLU A 132 16.61 -38.06 31.47
CA GLU A 132 17.78 -38.87 31.17
C GLU A 132 17.94 -40.02 32.16
N ASP A 133 18.57 -41.11 31.73
CA ASP A 133 19.02 -42.12 32.69
C ASP A 133 20.18 -41.54 33.53
N PRO A 134 20.31 -41.85 34.84
CA PRO A 134 21.36 -41.28 35.70
C PRO A 134 22.81 -41.53 35.23
N LYS A 135 23.00 -42.44 34.28
CA LYS A 135 24.29 -42.80 33.67
C LYS A 135 24.37 -42.44 32.17
N ALA A 136 23.32 -41.84 31.60
CA ALA A 136 23.28 -41.46 30.20
C ALA A 136 24.27 -40.33 29.90
N TYR A 137 24.68 -40.23 28.64
CA TYR A 137 25.43 -39.06 28.19
C TYR A 137 24.49 -37.84 28.20
N PRO A 138 24.98 -36.61 28.48
CA PRO A 138 24.12 -35.42 28.44
C PRO A 138 23.34 -35.31 27.12
N LEU A 139 22.03 -35.03 27.22
CA LEU A 139 21.10 -34.85 26.10
C LEU A 139 20.81 -36.11 25.26
N GLU A 140 21.08 -37.32 25.77
CA GLU A 140 20.88 -38.57 25.03
C GLU A 140 19.40 -38.78 24.63
N LYS A 141 18.46 -38.62 25.57
CA LYS A 141 17.02 -38.68 25.30
C LYS A 141 16.45 -37.31 24.96
N ALA A 142 16.85 -36.27 25.70
CA ALA A 142 16.26 -34.94 25.58
C ALA A 142 16.42 -34.35 24.17
N ARG A 143 17.51 -34.65 23.43
CA ARG A 143 17.69 -34.16 22.05
C ARG A 143 16.56 -34.55 21.11
N ASN A 144 15.87 -35.67 21.37
CA ASN A 144 14.76 -36.14 20.54
C ASN A 144 13.48 -35.31 20.71
N PHE A 145 13.49 -34.33 21.62
CA PHE A 145 12.42 -33.36 21.83
C PHE A 145 12.61 -32.07 21.03
N LEU A 146 13.79 -31.83 20.46
CA LEU A 146 14.04 -30.63 19.65
C LEU A 146 13.13 -30.63 18.40
N GLY A 147 12.46 -29.51 18.14
CA GLY A 147 11.50 -29.38 17.04
C GLY A 147 10.14 -30.02 17.29
N LYS A 148 9.93 -30.73 18.41
CA LYS A 148 8.62 -31.32 18.74
C LYS A 148 7.68 -30.27 19.35
N ARG A 149 6.37 -30.53 19.18
CA ARG A 149 5.31 -29.78 19.85
C ARG A 149 5.33 -30.07 21.35
N ALA A 150 5.34 -29.02 22.15
CA ALA A 150 5.09 -29.07 23.59
C ALA A 150 3.68 -28.55 23.89
N THR A 151 2.92 -29.27 24.71
CA THR A 151 1.63 -28.83 25.25
C THR A 151 1.77 -28.69 26.76
N ILE A 152 1.53 -27.49 27.26
CA ILE A 152 1.57 -27.13 28.67
C ILE A 152 0.13 -26.89 29.11
N GLN A 153 -0.33 -27.65 30.11
CA GLN A 153 -1.67 -27.50 30.67
C GLN A 153 -1.56 -27.09 32.13
N PHE A 154 -2.06 -25.91 32.50
CA PHE A 154 -2.28 -25.58 33.90
C PHE A 154 -3.62 -26.19 34.34
N MET A 155 -3.59 -26.90 35.46
CA MET A 155 -4.70 -27.67 36.00
C MET A 155 -5.13 -27.07 37.33
N GLN A 156 -6.44 -26.95 37.54
CA GLN A 156 -7.04 -26.57 38.82
C GLN A 156 -8.41 -27.26 38.95
N PHE A 157 -8.76 -27.77 40.14
CA PHE A 157 -10.04 -28.46 40.38
C PHE A 157 -10.38 -29.53 39.32
N GLY A 158 -9.39 -30.31 38.91
CA GLY A 158 -9.54 -31.45 38.01
C GLY A 158 -9.65 -31.08 36.53
N SER A 159 -9.63 -29.78 36.20
CA SER A 159 -9.83 -29.27 34.85
C SER A 159 -8.64 -28.45 34.38
N ALA A 160 -8.36 -28.47 33.08
CA ALA A 160 -7.36 -27.59 32.48
C ALA A 160 -7.90 -26.16 32.40
N THR A 161 -7.27 -25.23 33.11
CA THR A 161 -7.64 -23.80 33.13
C THR A 161 -7.01 -23.07 31.93
N LEU A 162 -5.80 -23.46 31.56
CA LEU A 162 -5.07 -22.94 30.40
C LEU A 162 -4.36 -24.11 29.69
N VAL A 163 -4.49 -24.13 28.37
CA VAL A 163 -3.72 -25.00 27.47
C VAL A 163 -2.92 -24.09 26.55
N TYR A 164 -1.60 -24.28 26.56
CA TYR A 164 -0.66 -23.59 25.70
C TYR A 164 0.12 -24.61 24.88
N THR A 165 0.22 -24.39 23.58
CA THR A 165 1.03 -25.20 22.67
C THR A 165 2.15 -24.38 22.04
N GLY A 166 3.34 -24.97 21.98
CA GLY A 166 4.50 -24.35 21.35
C GLY A 166 5.41 -25.40 20.73
N ILE A 167 6.52 -24.95 20.17
CA ILE A 167 7.54 -25.78 19.53
C ILE A 167 8.83 -25.59 20.30
N ILE A 168 9.48 -26.69 20.67
CA ILE A 168 10.79 -26.65 21.34
C ILE A 168 11.85 -26.25 20.32
N THR A 169 12.45 -25.07 20.50
CA THR A 169 13.44 -24.49 19.58
C THR A 169 14.86 -24.61 20.10
N ASP A 170 15.04 -24.83 21.40
CA ASP A 170 16.34 -24.96 22.04
C ASP A 170 16.25 -25.92 23.24
N ILE A 171 17.33 -26.68 23.45
CA ILE A 171 17.50 -27.60 24.56
C ILE A 171 18.91 -27.45 25.11
N ALA A 172 19.02 -27.11 26.38
CA ALA A 172 20.29 -27.01 27.08
C ALA A 172 20.37 -28.03 28.24
N ASN A 173 21.56 -28.58 28.45
CA ASN A 173 21.94 -29.21 29.70
C ASN A 173 22.82 -28.23 30.47
N VAL A 174 22.28 -27.67 31.56
CA VAL A 174 22.93 -26.66 32.39
C VAL A 174 23.45 -27.35 33.65
N ARG A 175 24.69 -27.06 34.03
CA ARG A 175 25.26 -27.49 35.31
C ARG A 175 25.49 -26.29 36.22
N GLU A 176 24.73 -26.22 37.30
CA GLU A 176 24.81 -25.17 38.31
C GLU A 176 24.92 -25.81 39.69
N ASN A 177 25.85 -25.34 40.52
CA ASN A 177 26.08 -25.86 41.88
C ASN A 177 26.30 -27.39 41.98
N GLY A 178 26.77 -28.02 40.90
CA GLY A 178 26.99 -29.47 40.83
C GLY A 178 25.78 -30.29 40.38
N GLU A 179 24.61 -29.66 40.22
CA GLU A 179 23.38 -30.28 39.74
C GLU A 179 23.24 -30.14 38.23
N SER A 180 22.77 -31.19 37.57
CA SER A 180 22.51 -31.22 36.13
C SER A 180 21.03 -30.95 35.87
N GLN A 181 20.71 -29.89 35.13
CA GLN A 181 19.35 -29.50 34.78
C GLN A 181 19.17 -29.49 33.26
N LEU A 182 17.98 -29.87 32.81
CA LEU A 182 17.54 -29.70 31.43
C LEU A 182 16.67 -28.47 31.34
N VAL A 183 16.92 -27.65 30.31
CA VAL A 183 16.14 -26.46 29.99
C VAL A 183 15.62 -26.60 28.57
N PHE A 184 14.31 -26.77 28.43
CA PHE A 184 13.62 -26.74 27.15
C PHE A 184 13.08 -25.34 26.93
N THR A 185 13.57 -24.67 25.88
CA THR A 185 13.06 -23.37 25.48
C THR A 185 12.33 -23.51 24.15
N GLY A 186 11.17 -22.89 24.05
CA GLY A 186 10.39 -22.92 22.84
C GLY A 186 9.60 -21.65 22.60
N LYS A 187 8.97 -21.61 21.44
CA LYS A 187 8.17 -20.49 20.96
C LYS A 187 6.79 -20.94 20.51
N SER A 188 5.82 -20.03 20.41
CA SER A 188 4.57 -20.36 19.74
C SER A 188 4.81 -20.73 18.27
N PRO A 189 3.88 -21.44 17.61
CA PRO A 189 4.02 -21.83 16.21
C PRO A 189 4.23 -20.67 15.21
N THR A 190 4.02 -19.42 15.66
CA THR A 190 4.41 -18.21 14.93
C THR A 190 5.88 -18.21 14.50
N ILE A 191 6.78 -18.91 15.21
CA ILE A 191 8.19 -19.03 14.82
C ILE A 191 8.39 -19.75 13.48
N LEU A 192 7.44 -20.60 13.08
CA LEU A 192 7.51 -21.28 11.78
C LEU A 192 7.35 -20.31 10.61
N LEU A 193 6.71 -19.16 10.86
CA LEU A 193 6.52 -18.09 9.88
C LEU A 193 7.77 -17.18 9.73
N GLU A 194 8.87 -17.51 10.43
CA GLU A 194 10.20 -16.90 10.23
C GLU A 194 11.05 -17.72 9.23
N ASN A 195 10.44 -18.09 8.09
CA ASN A 195 10.97 -18.99 7.07
C ASN A 195 12.05 -18.38 6.15
N GLY A 196 12.36 -17.09 6.30
CA GLY A 196 13.29 -16.35 5.44
C GLY A 196 12.68 -15.07 4.92
N LEU A 197 13.37 -14.37 4.02
CA LEU A 197 12.86 -13.14 3.40
C LEU A 197 12.15 -13.52 2.09
N ASP A 198 10.86 -13.19 1.98
CA ASP A 198 10.05 -13.47 0.79
C ASP A 198 9.58 -12.18 0.08
N CYS A 199 9.21 -12.33 -1.19
CA CYS A 199 8.68 -11.27 -2.03
C CYS A 199 7.41 -11.73 -2.76
N GLN A 200 6.26 -11.17 -2.39
CA GLN A 200 4.98 -11.44 -3.03
C GLN A 200 4.12 -10.18 -3.09
N SER A 201 3.24 -10.07 -4.08
CA SER A 201 2.25 -8.99 -4.15
C SER A 201 0.84 -9.52 -4.20
N PHE A 202 -0.07 -8.78 -3.60
CA PHE A 202 -1.49 -9.09 -3.49
C PHE A 202 -2.29 -7.92 -4.05
N GLU A 203 -3.13 -8.19 -5.05
CA GLU A 203 -3.93 -7.17 -5.71
C GLU A 203 -5.42 -7.39 -5.43
N ASN A 204 -6.10 -6.33 -5.00
CA ASN A 204 -7.54 -6.28 -4.78
C ASN A 204 -8.07 -7.39 -3.84
N LEU A 205 -7.37 -7.64 -2.73
CA LEU A 205 -7.73 -8.64 -1.72
C LEU A 205 -8.00 -8.00 -0.36
N ASP A 206 -8.84 -8.62 0.46
CA ASP A 206 -8.96 -8.25 1.87
C ASP A 206 -7.82 -8.87 2.73
N LEU A 207 -7.66 -8.40 3.97
CA LEU A 207 -6.60 -8.88 4.86
C LEU A 207 -6.67 -10.39 5.15
N LYS A 208 -7.88 -10.97 5.19
CA LYS A 208 -8.04 -12.40 5.44
C LYS A 208 -7.56 -13.20 4.24
N GLU A 209 -7.95 -12.80 3.04
CA GLU A 209 -7.50 -13.40 1.78
C GLU A 209 -5.97 -13.32 1.65
N ILE A 210 -5.38 -12.17 1.98
CA ILE A 210 -3.92 -11.94 1.94
C ILE A 210 -3.19 -12.89 2.88
N VAL A 211 -3.55 -12.90 4.17
CA VAL A 211 -2.87 -13.74 5.17
C VAL A 211 -3.06 -15.22 4.87
N THR A 212 -4.25 -15.62 4.41
CA THR A 212 -4.50 -17.01 4.00
C THR A 212 -3.56 -17.42 2.86
N LYS A 213 -3.38 -16.57 1.84
CA LYS A 213 -2.48 -16.85 0.72
C LYS A 213 -1.01 -16.93 1.16
N ALA A 214 -0.55 -15.97 1.95
CA ALA A 214 0.83 -15.95 2.46
C ALA A 214 1.17 -17.16 3.35
N THR A 215 0.16 -17.83 3.90
CA THR A 215 0.36 -18.94 4.84
C THR A 215 -0.11 -20.30 4.31
N THR A 216 -0.44 -20.40 3.02
CA THR A 216 -1.03 -21.63 2.44
C THR A 216 -0.09 -22.84 2.48
N GLU A 217 1.23 -22.63 2.49
CA GLU A 217 2.22 -23.71 2.44
C GLU A 217 2.48 -24.36 3.82
N TYR A 218 2.00 -23.76 4.91
CA TYR A 218 2.29 -24.24 6.27
C TYR A 218 1.37 -25.39 6.71
N PRO A 219 1.90 -26.37 7.49
CA PRO A 219 1.08 -27.44 8.03
C PRO A 219 0.00 -26.92 8.98
N THR A 220 -1.26 -27.19 8.67
CA THR A 220 -2.43 -26.69 9.41
C THR A 220 -2.54 -27.27 10.82
N ASP A 221 -1.88 -28.39 11.09
CA ASP A 221 -1.83 -28.96 12.44
C ASP A 221 -0.93 -28.13 13.36
N LEU A 222 0.13 -27.51 12.83
CA LEU A 222 1.09 -26.68 13.57
C LEU A 222 0.72 -25.20 13.55
N VAL A 223 0.36 -24.66 12.39
CA VAL A 223 0.01 -23.26 12.20
C VAL A 223 -1.51 -23.16 12.02
N GLN A 224 -2.22 -22.90 13.12
CA GLN A 224 -3.66 -22.68 13.12
C GLN A 224 -3.97 -21.19 13.18
N LEU A 225 -4.87 -20.73 12.32
CA LEU A 225 -5.23 -19.32 12.17
C LEU A 225 -6.70 -19.07 12.55
N ASP A 226 -6.98 -18.01 13.30
CA ASP A 226 -8.31 -17.39 13.45
C ASP A 226 -8.27 -15.98 12.86
N LEU A 227 -8.73 -15.86 11.60
CA LEU A 227 -8.66 -14.62 10.82
C LEU A 227 -10.03 -13.94 10.78
N GLN A 228 -10.16 -12.84 11.53
CA GLN A 228 -11.34 -11.98 11.59
C GLN A 228 -10.94 -10.49 11.59
N PRO A 229 -10.19 -9.99 10.59
CA PRO A 229 -9.73 -8.61 10.58
C PRO A 229 -10.90 -7.61 10.67
N LEU A 230 -10.69 -6.51 11.40
CA LEU A 230 -11.66 -5.42 11.52
C LEU A 230 -11.74 -4.58 10.24
N LEU A 231 -10.65 -4.51 9.47
CA LEU A 231 -10.62 -3.91 8.15
C LEU A 231 -11.26 -4.87 7.13
N THR A 232 -12.44 -4.48 6.65
CA THR A 232 -13.21 -5.23 5.65
C THR A 232 -12.97 -4.76 4.22
N ASP A 233 -12.26 -3.65 4.03
CA ASP A 233 -12.01 -3.10 2.71
C ASP A 233 -11.03 -3.99 1.94
N ARG A 234 -11.26 -4.13 0.63
CA ARG A 234 -10.27 -4.69 -0.27
C ARG A 234 -9.12 -3.69 -0.44
N LEU A 235 -7.91 -4.16 -0.24
CA LEU A 235 -6.70 -3.39 -0.48
C LEU A 235 -6.32 -3.51 -1.95
N LEU A 236 -6.16 -2.37 -2.62
CA LEU A 236 -5.84 -2.35 -4.04
C LEU A 236 -4.52 -3.08 -4.32
N TYR A 237 -3.48 -2.78 -3.55
CA TYR A 237 -2.16 -3.35 -3.72
C TYR A 237 -1.44 -3.43 -2.38
N THR A 238 -0.99 -4.63 -2.04
CA THR A 238 -0.23 -4.93 -0.83
C THR A 238 0.97 -5.77 -1.21
N VAL A 239 2.14 -5.45 -0.66
CA VAL A 239 3.39 -6.11 -1.04
C VAL A 239 4.05 -6.66 0.20
N GLN A 240 4.41 -7.94 0.17
CA GLN A 240 5.42 -8.54 1.02
C GLN A 240 6.75 -8.37 0.30
N TYR A 241 7.70 -7.62 0.88
CA TYR A 241 8.99 -7.39 0.22
C TYR A 241 10.14 -7.59 1.20
N ARG A 242 10.94 -8.63 0.94
CA ARG A 242 12.11 -9.00 1.74
C ARG A 242 11.80 -9.08 3.24
N GLU A 243 10.68 -9.70 3.58
CA GLU A 243 10.24 -9.92 4.94
C GLU A 243 9.69 -11.34 5.08
N SER A 244 9.82 -11.91 6.28
CA SER A 244 9.22 -13.21 6.60
C SER A 244 7.70 -13.10 6.70
N ASP A 245 7.00 -14.23 6.59
CA ASP A 245 5.53 -14.24 6.68
C ASP A 245 5.03 -13.71 8.03
N TRP A 246 5.78 -13.95 9.11
CA TRP A 246 5.47 -13.36 10.41
C TRP A 246 5.58 -11.84 10.38
N ASN A 247 6.70 -11.31 9.89
CA ASN A 247 6.92 -9.87 9.83
C ASN A 247 5.94 -9.19 8.88
N PHE A 248 5.57 -9.85 7.78
CA PHE A 248 4.52 -9.42 6.88
C PHE A 248 3.18 -9.27 7.61
N ILE A 249 2.70 -10.33 8.27
CA ILE A 249 1.43 -10.32 8.99
C ILE A 249 1.46 -9.31 10.15
N LYS A 250 2.57 -9.26 10.91
CA LYS A 250 2.81 -8.28 11.98
C LYS A 250 2.75 -6.86 11.45
N ARG A 251 3.37 -6.58 10.31
CA ARG A 251 3.37 -5.27 9.67
C ARG A 251 1.96 -4.88 9.20
N LEU A 252 1.21 -5.79 8.59
CA LEU A 252 -0.19 -5.54 8.23
C LEU A 252 -1.04 -5.22 9.47
N ALA A 253 -0.90 -6.01 10.53
CA ALA A 253 -1.61 -5.77 11.78
C ALA A 253 -1.23 -4.43 12.42
N THR A 254 0.06 -4.12 12.41
CA THR A 254 0.63 -2.86 12.90
C THR A 254 0.07 -1.66 12.12
N ARG A 255 0.11 -1.72 10.79
CA ARG A 255 -0.34 -0.63 9.91
C ARG A 255 -1.83 -0.37 9.99
N TYR A 256 -2.62 -1.43 9.94
CA TYR A 256 -4.07 -1.32 9.92
C TYR A 256 -4.68 -1.28 11.33
N GLY A 257 -3.89 -1.39 12.39
CA GLY A 257 -4.39 -1.39 13.77
C GLY A 257 -5.23 -2.62 14.10
N GLU A 258 -4.89 -3.77 13.51
CA GLU A 258 -5.49 -5.05 13.83
C GLU A 258 -4.80 -5.68 15.05
N TRP A 259 -5.57 -6.43 15.82
CA TRP A 259 -5.06 -7.20 16.95
C TRP A 259 -4.45 -8.51 16.44
N LEU A 260 -3.15 -8.70 16.71
CA LEU A 260 -2.39 -9.89 16.37
C LEU A 260 -1.85 -10.51 17.65
N TYR A 261 -2.17 -11.78 17.92
CA TYR A 261 -1.68 -12.49 19.11
C TYR A 261 -1.83 -14.00 18.95
N TYR A 262 -1.12 -14.76 19.77
CA TYR A 262 -1.33 -16.19 19.89
C TYR A 262 -2.17 -16.49 21.14
N ASN A 263 -3.32 -17.15 20.99
CA ASN A 263 -4.24 -17.40 22.10
C ASN A 263 -3.87 -18.65 22.94
N GLY A 264 -2.68 -19.20 22.71
CA GLY A 264 -2.20 -20.46 23.28
C GLY A 264 -2.38 -21.67 22.36
N GLN A 265 -3.22 -21.57 21.31
CA GLN A 265 -3.45 -22.66 20.35
C GLN A 265 -3.46 -22.18 18.89
N GLN A 266 -3.99 -20.98 18.64
CA GLN A 266 -4.17 -20.39 17.31
C GLN A 266 -3.57 -18.98 17.25
N ILE A 267 -3.06 -18.61 16.08
CA ILE A 267 -2.66 -17.24 15.74
C ILE A 267 -3.94 -16.49 15.36
N VAL A 268 -4.25 -15.43 16.09
CA VAL A 268 -5.45 -14.62 15.90
C VAL A 268 -5.07 -13.32 15.24
N LEU A 269 -5.75 -12.97 14.15
CA LEU A 269 -5.74 -11.64 13.54
C LEU A 269 -7.17 -11.11 13.51
N GLY A 270 -7.50 -10.19 14.41
CA GLY A 270 -8.86 -9.69 14.55
C GLY A 270 -9.26 -9.43 16.01
N PRO A 271 -10.52 -9.04 16.26
CA PRO A 271 -10.95 -8.60 17.59
C PRO A 271 -10.80 -9.71 18.63
N TYR A 272 -10.61 -9.27 19.86
CA TYR A 272 -10.56 -10.18 20.99
C TYR A 272 -11.90 -10.85 21.27
N ARG A 273 -11.84 -12.15 21.52
CA ARG A 273 -12.96 -12.99 21.96
C ARG A 273 -12.73 -13.59 23.35
N GLY A 274 -11.76 -13.04 24.09
CA GLY A 274 -11.40 -13.48 25.43
C GLY A 274 -12.54 -13.32 26.43
N LYS A 275 -12.53 -14.16 27.46
CA LYS A 275 -13.52 -14.15 28.55
C LYS A 275 -13.32 -12.91 29.42
N THR A 276 -14.33 -12.59 30.22
CA THR A 276 -14.22 -11.55 31.25
C THR A 276 -14.09 -12.22 32.61
N TRP A 277 -13.05 -11.87 33.34
CA TRP A 277 -12.74 -12.36 34.69
C TRP A 277 -12.90 -11.21 35.67
N GLU A 278 -13.60 -11.44 36.78
CA GLU A 278 -13.62 -10.50 37.89
C GLU A 278 -12.45 -10.81 38.81
N LEU A 279 -11.64 -9.79 39.15
CA LEU A 279 -10.53 -9.92 40.09
C LEU A 279 -10.67 -8.85 41.17
N VAL A 280 -10.46 -9.23 42.43
CA VAL A 280 -10.50 -8.33 43.58
C VAL A 280 -9.08 -8.11 44.11
N GLU A 281 -8.72 -6.84 44.33
CA GLU A 281 -7.47 -6.49 45.02
C GLU A 281 -7.40 -7.14 46.41
N GLU A 282 -6.19 -7.51 46.83
CA GLU A 282 -5.91 -8.24 48.08
C GLU A 282 -6.47 -9.67 48.16
N GLN A 283 -7.31 -10.11 47.20
CA GLN A 283 -7.79 -11.49 47.10
C GLN A 283 -7.16 -12.23 45.92
N ASP A 284 -7.37 -11.71 44.70
CA ASP A 284 -6.88 -12.29 43.44
C ASP A 284 -5.65 -11.54 42.91
N VAL A 285 -5.53 -10.25 43.26
CA VAL A 285 -4.45 -9.35 42.82
C VAL A 285 -3.62 -8.91 44.01
N TYR A 286 -2.34 -9.28 43.99
CA TYR A 286 -1.41 -9.03 45.09
C TYR A 286 -0.62 -7.74 44.91
N ASP A 287 -0.19 -7.48 43.68
CA ASP A 287 0.50 -6.26 43.28
C ASP A 287 -0.27 -5.63 42.13
N SER A 288 -0.53 -4.32 42.17
CA SER A 288 -1.15 -3.59 41.07
C SER A 288 -0.46 -2.25 40.81
N THR A 289 -0.39 -1.84 39.55
CA THR A 289 0.09 -0.51 39.14
C THR A 289 -0.84 0.05 38.07
N LEU A 290 -1.39 1.23 38.33
CA LEU A 290 -2.23 1.98 37.41
C LEU A 290 -1.44 3.19 36.89
N ARG A 291 -1.25 3.29 35.57
CA ARG A 291 -0.38 4.29 34.95
C ARG A 291 -1.12 5.10 33.89
N MET A 292 -1.06 6.43 34.01
CA MET A 292 -1.47 7.39 32.98
C MET A 292 -0.25 8.01 32.29
N LYS A 293 -0.37 8.36 31.01
CA LYS A 293 0.64 9.12 30.25
C LYS A 293 -0.01 10.17 29.36
N LEU A 294 0.71 11.24 29.06
CA LEU A 294 0.27 12.25 28.10
C LEU A 294 0.59 11.83 26.66
N MET A 295 -0.28 12.20 25.70
CA MET A 295 -0.06 11.94 24.28
C MET A 295 -0.73 13.00 23.39
N PRO A 296 -0.09 13.53 22.33
CA PRO A 296 -0.70 14.55 21.48
C PRO A 296 -2.00 14.08 20.83
N GLN A 297 -3.10 14.83 21.00
CA GLN A 297 -4.42 14.45 20.47
C GLN A 297 -4.83 15.18 19.18
N LYS A 298 -4.33 16.41 18.98
CA LYS A 298 -4.66 17.25 17.83
C LYS A 298 -3.62 17.08 16.72
N PHE A 299 -4.07 16.78 15.50
CA PHE A 299 -3.22 16.66 14.32
C PHE A 299 -4.06 16.78 13.05
N SER A 300 -3.41 16.92 11.89
CA SER A 300 -4.05 16.83 10.58
C SER A 300 -3.18 16.06 9.60
N TYR A 301 -3.82 15.38 8.66
CA TYR A 301 -3.16 14.76 7.52
C TYR A 301 -3.56 15.44 6.23
N THR A 302 -2.57 15.63 5.36
CA THR A 302 -2.73 16.16 4.00
C THR A 302 -2.27 15.10 3.02
N ALA A 303 -3.03 14.86 1.95
CA ALA A 303 -2.67 13.89 0.92
C ALA A 303 -3.04 14.41 -0.48
N TYR A 304 -2.27 14.04 -1.50
CA TYR A 304 -2.50 14.44 -2.88
C TYR A 304 -3.07 13.28 -3.70
N ASP A 305 -4.26 13.46 -4.24
CA ASP A 305 -4.90 12.53 -5.16
C ASP A 305 -4.52 12.90 -6.60
N ALA A 306 -3.64 12.09 -7.19
CA ALA A 306 -3.17 12.30 -8.56
C ALA A 306 -4.24 12.03 -9.63
N LYS A 307 -5.32 11.31 -9.31
CA LYS A 307 -6.41 10.99 -10.22
C LYS A 307 -7.40 12.15 -10.34
N GLN A 308 -7.68 12.84 -9.24
CA GLN A 308 -8.49 14.06 -9.24
C GLN A 308 -7.66 15.34 -9.40
N ALA A 309 -6.34 15.26 -9.26
CA ALA A 309 -5.43 16.41 -9.14
C ALA A 309 -5.80 17.34 -7.96
N GLU A 310 -6.32 16.76 -6.88
CA GLU A 310 -6.79 17.48 -5.69
C GLU A 310 -5.93 17.18 -4.46
N THR A 311 -5.91 18.12 -3.52
CA THR A 311 -5.29 17.91 -2.20
C THR A 311 -6.37 17.86 -1.13
N TYR A 312 -6.39 16.78 -0.36
CA TYR A 312 -7.30 16.63 0.77
C TYR A 312 -6.55 16.90 2.08
N THR A 313 -7.18 17.62 3.01
CA THR A 313 -6.65 17.80 4.37
C THR A 313 -7.74 17.48 5.38
N ILE A 314 -7.49 16.53 6.26
CA ILE A 314 -8.42 16.09 7.31
C ILE A 314 -7.82 16.39 8.68
N ASN A 315 -8.57 17.11 9.51
CA ASN A 315 -8.19 17.44 10.87
C ASN A 315 -8.76 16.42 11.86
N SER A 316 -7.99 15.98 12.86
CA SER A 316 -8.44 15.00 13.85
C SER A 316 -9.66 15.46 14.65
N GLN A 317 -9.91 16.77 14.75
CA GLN A 317 -11.08 17.34 15.41
C GLN A 317 -12.36 17.22 14.59
N SER A 318 -12.28 17.14 13.25
CA SER A 318 -13.47 16.93 12.41
C SER A 318 -13.92 15.46 12.39
N VAL A 319 -13.00 14.53 12.70
CA VAL A 319 -13.29 13.10 12.73
C VAL A 319 -13.86 12.68 14.08
N ARG A 320 -15.08 12.13 14.08
CA ARG A 320 -15.76 11.63 15.29
C ARG A 320 -15.45 10.14 15.51
N LEU A 321 -15.22 9.78 16.76
CA LEU A 321 -15.13 8.38 17.17
C LEU A 321 -16.53 7.88 17.54
N SER A 322 -16.88 6.68 17.10
CA SER A 322 -18.19 6.07 17.28
C SER A 322 -18.41 5.55 18.71
N ARG A 323 -17.33 5.18 19.40
CA ARG A 323 -17.39 4.57 20.72
C ARG A 323 -17.03 5.58 21.81
N ARG A 324 -17.87 5.63 22.85
CA ARG A 324 -17.60 6.44 24.04
C ARG A 324 -16.65 5.69 24.96
N LEU A 325 -15.64 6.38 25.48
CA LEU A 325 -14.77 5.86 26.53
C LEU A 325 -15.53 5.83 27.85
N VAL A 326 -15.51 4.69 28.53
CA VAL A 326 -16.13 4.54 29.85
C VAL A 326 -15.11 4.79 30.96
N ASN A 327 -13.84 4.45 30.74
CA ASN A 327 -12.79 4.57 31.75
C ASN A 327 -12.47 6.06 32.09
N PRO A 328 -12.70 6.50 33.35
CA PRO A 328 -12.55 7.91 33.73
C PRO A 328 -11.09 8.36 33.80
N PHE A 329 -10.15 7.47 34.15
CA PHE A 329 -8.72 7.81 34.20
C PHE A 329 -8.17 8.04 32.79
N GLN A 330 -8.57 7.20 31.84
CA GLN A 330 -8.24 7.40 30.44
C GLN A 330 -8.80 8.72 29.91
N GLN A 331 -10.07 9.03 30.20
CA GLN A 331 -10.67 10.29 29.78
C GLN A 331 -9.91 11.48 30.37
N HIS A 332 -9.57 11.44 31.66
CA HIS A 332 -8.78 12.48 32.30
C HIS A 332 -7.40 12.68 31.65
N ALA A 333 -6.70 11.59 31.31
CA ALA A 333 -5.41 11.67 30.63
C ALA A 333 -5.50 12.27 29.23
N LEU A 334 -6.61 12.04 28.51
CA LEU A 334 -6.88 12.66 27.21
C LEU A 334 -7.15 14.16 27.35
N ASP A 335 -7.99 14.56 28.30
CA ASP A 335 -8.30 15.97 28.56
C ASP A 335 -7.02 16.74 28.97
N ALA A 336 -6.21 16.15 29.85
CA ALA A 336 -4.91 16.69 30.24
C ALA A 336 -3.95 16.81 29.04
N SER A 337 -3.94 15.81 28.17
CA SER A 337 -3.14 15.85 26.94
C SER A 337 -3.56 16.97 26.00
N GLU A 338 -4.86 17.18 25.81
CA GLU A 338 -5.39 18.28 24.99
C GLU A 338 -5.05 19.67 25.53
N GLY A 339 -4.93 19.80 26.86
CA GLY A 339 -4.55 21.04 27.54
C GLY A 339 -3.06 21.37 27.44
N ILE A 340 -2.19 20.36 27.40
CA ILE A 340 -0.73 20.54 27.36
C ILE A 340 -0.19 20.68 25.93
N TYR A 341 -0.66 19.86 24.99
CA TYR A 341 -0.18 19.90 23.61
C TYR A 341 -0.91 20.98 22.80
N SER A 342 -0.28 22.16 22.69
CA SER A 342 -0.85 23.33 22.01
C SER A 342 -0.64 23.33 20.48
N LYS A 343 0.46 22.73 19.98
CA LYS A 343 0.75 22.67 18.55
C LYS A 343 -0.10 21.60 17.86
N VAL A 344 -0.86 21.99 16.84
CA VAL A 344 -1.51 21.05 15.92
C VAL A 344 -0.50 20.67 14.83
N ALA A 345 0.03 19.46 14.90
CA ALA A 345 0.94 18.96 13.88
C ALA A 345 0.18 18.63 12.59
N SER A 346 0.73 19.02 11.44
CA SER A 346 0.25 18.60 10.13
C SER A 346 1.33 17.79 9.43
N SER A 347 0.97 16.66 8.80
CA SER A 347 1.89 15.81 8.06
C SER A 347 1.29 15.34 6.73
N LEU A 348 2.17 15.00 5.79
CA LEU A 348 1.78 14.34 4.55
C LEU A 348 1.42 12.88 4.87
N TYR A 349 0.22 12.45 4.45
CA TYR A 349 -0.17 11.05 4.39
C TYR A 349 0.16 10.53 3.00
N ASN A 350 1.11 9.59 2.91
CA ASN A 350 1.59 9.05 1.65
C ASN A 350 1.62 7.52 1.62
N HIS A 351 0.64 6.90 2.29
CA HIS A 351 0.64 5.46 2.54
C HIS A 351 -0.22 4.67 1.56
N SER A 352 -1.05 5.32 0.75
CA SER A 352 -1.89 4.66 -0.25
C SER A 352 -1.90 5.41 -1.57
N LEU A 353 -2.44 4.76 -2.61
CA LEU A 353 -2.68 5.38 -3.92
C LEU A 353 -3.95 6.27 -3.93
N LEU A 354 -4.66 6.40 -2.79
CA LEU A 354 -5.89 7.19 -2.62
C LEU A 354 -7.00 6.86 -3.63
N GLU A 355 -7.15 5.60 -4.04
CA GLU A 355 -8.16 5.22 -5.03
C GLU A 355 -9.60 5.32 -4.47
N GLY A 356 -9.76 5.20 -3.15
CA GLY A 356 -10.99 5.52 -2.40
C GLY A 356 -11.13 7.00 -2.01
N GLY A 357 -10.23 7.88 -2.49
CA GLY A 357 -10.26 9.32 -2.28
C GLY A 357 -10.15 9.75 -0.81
N PRO A 358 -10.82 10.85 -0.40
CA PRO A 358 -10.67 11.42 0.95
C PRO A 358 -11.15 10.51 2.08
N SER A 359 -11.98 9.49 1.78
CA SER A 359 -12.46 8.52 2.76
C SER A 359 -11.32 7.67 3.36
N GLU A 360 -10.29 7.36 2.56
CA GLU A 360 -9.10 6.65 3.05
C GLU A 360 -8.33 7.50 4.07
N LEU A 361 -8.22 8.80 3.79
CA LEU A 361 -7.54 9.77 4.65
C LEU A 361 -8.32 9.96 5.97
N GLU A 362 -9.65 10.06 5.90
CA GLU A 362 -10.51 10.12 7.08
C GLU A 362 -10.34 8.88 7.97
N ARG A 363 -10.26 7.68 7.36
CA ARG A 363 -10.01 6.43 8.07
C ARG A 363 -8.63 6.40 8.73
N ALA A 364 -7.58 6.87 8.05
CA ALA A 364 -6.24 6.98 8.63
C ALA A 364 -6.25 7.90 9.87
N VAL A 365 -6.83 9.10 9.74
CA VAL A 365 -7.00 10.03 10.87
C VAL A 365 -7.80 9.40 12.01
N LYS A 366 -8.89 8.68 11.70
CA LYS A 366 -9.69 7.96 12.71
C LYS A 366 -8.85 6.94 13.47
N LYS A 367 -8.10 6.09 12.77
CA LYS A 367 -7.27 5.05 13.39
C LYS A 367 -6.14 5.65 14.23
N GLN A 368 -5.45 6.67 13.71
CA GLN A 368 -4.42 7.36 14.48
C GLN A 368 -4.99 8.03 15.74
N LYS A 369 -6.21 8.60 15.66
CA LYS A 369 -6.91 9.15 16.81
C LYS A 369 -7.24 8.08 17.84
N GLN A 370 -7.72 6.91 17.42
CA GLN A 370 -7.93 5.75 18.31
C GLN A 370 -6.60 5.27 18.93
N ARG A 371 -5.49 5.28 18.17
CA ARG A 371 -4.18 4.85 18.68
C ARG A 371 -3.71 5.77 19.80
N ARG A 372 -3.93 7.07 19.65
CA ARG A 372 -3.66 8.12 20.64
C ARG A 372 -4.54 8.03 21.90
N GLN A 373 -5.56 7.16 21.92
CA GLN A 373 -6.34 6.84 23.12
C GLN A 373 -5.65 5.84 24.06
N ASN A 374 -4.54 5.20 23.64
CA ASN A 374 -3.75 4.31 24.48
C ASN A 374 -2.86 5.08 25.48
N VAL A 375 -3.50 5.75 26.44
CA VAL A 375 -2.89 6.62 27.46
C VAL A 375 -2.92 6.06 28.89
N PHE A 376 -3.54 4.89 29.08
CA PHE A 376 -3.67 4.24 30.38
C PHE A 376 -3.26 2.77 30.31
N TYR A 377 -2.53 2.30 31.32
CA TYR A 377 -2.08 0.91 31.46
C TYR A 377 -2.30 0.43 32.90
N MET A 378 -2.67 -0.84 33.05
CA MET A 378 -2.75 -1.56 34.31
C MET A 378 -1.75 -2.71 34.27
N GLU A 379 -0.92 -2.82 35.30
CA GLU A 379 -0.03 -3.96 35.53
C GLU A 379 -0.48 -4.65 36.82
N ALA A 380 -0.51 -5.99 36.86
CA ALA A 380 -0.93 -6.72 38.06
C ALA A 380 -0.24 -8.09 38.21
N LYS A 381 0.04 -8.50 39.45
CA LYS A 381 0.42 -9.87 39.85
C LYS A 381 -0.81 -10.61 40.38
N THR A 382 -1.16 -11.74 39.77
CA THR A 382 -2.37 -12.53 40.13
C THR A 382 -2.03 -14.01 40.27
N ASN A 383 -2.86 -14.78 40.97
CA ASN A 383 -2.78 -16.26 41.00
C ASN A 383 -3.86 -16.94 40.14
N ASN A 384 -4.66 -16.20 39.37
CA ASN A 384 -5.76 -16.79 38.61
C ASN A 384 -5.23 -17.52 37.36
N PRO A 385 -5.38 -18.86 37.25
CA PRO A 385 -4.79 -19.64 36.16
C PRO A 385 -5.60 -19.66 34.87
N ASN A 386 -6.72 -18.94 34.83
CA ASN A 386 -7.61 -18.91 33.67
C ASN A 386 -7.35 -17.70 32.75
N LEU A 387 -6.54 -16.74 33.18
CA LEU A 387 -6.25 -15.52 32.42
C LEU A 387 -5.40 -15.85 31.19
N LYS A 388 -5.68 -15.17 30.07
CA LYS A 388 -4.92 -15.28 28.81
C LYS A 388 -4.72 -13.91 28.17
N VAL A 389 -3.74 -13.81 27.27
CA VAL A 389 -3.66 -12.63 26.39
C VAL A 389 -4.98 -12.47 25.62
N GLY A 390 -5.53 -11.25 25.64
CA GLY A 390 -6.82 -10.93 25.04
C GLY A 390 -8.05 -11.10 25.92
N ASP A 391 -7.94 -11.74 27.08
CA ASP A 391 -9.01 -11.73 28.08
C ASP A 391 -9.22 -10.33 28.67
N ASN A 392 -10.40 -10.13 29.23
CA ASN A 392 -10.76 -8.91 29.93
C ASN A 392 -10.75 -9.17 31.45
N VAL A 393 -10.20 -8.23 32.22
CA VAL A 393 -10.20 -8.21 33.68
C VAL A 393 -11.09 -7.07 34.14
N LYS A 394 -12.17 -7.39 34.82
CA LYS A 394 -13.00 -6.44 35.56
C LYS A 394 -12.44 -6.34 36.98
N LEU A 395 -11.66 -5.30 37.21
CA LEU A 395 -10.97 -5.11 38.49
C LEU A 395 -11.93 -4.53 39.53
N LYS A 396 -11.82 -4.99 40.78
CA LYS A 396 -12.48 -4.41 41.94
C LYS A 396 -11.45 -4.04 42.99
N ALA A 397 -11.57 -2.85 43.55
CA ALA A 397 -10.78 -2.45 44.71
C ALA A 397 -11.38 -3.07 45.98
N TRP A 398 -10.51 -3.46 46.91
CA TRP A 398 -10.93 -3.86 48.24
C TRP A 398 -10.99 -2.64 49.16
N MET A 399 -12.20 -2.21 49.50
CA MET A 399 -12.49 -1.04 50.33
C MET A 399 -13.54 -1.39 51.39
N PRO A 400 -13.16 -2.11 52.47
CA PRO A 400 -14.09 -2.46 53.54
C PRO A 400 -14.65 -1.19 54.20
N GLY A 401 -15.98 -1.16 54.41
CA GLY A 401 -16.68 0.01 54.97
C GLY A 401 -17.11 1.07 53.96
N HIS A 402 -17.00 0.81 52.66
CA HIS A 402 -17.46 1.72 51.61
C HIS A 402 -18.98 2.03 51.72
N SER A 403 -19.36 3.29 51.49
CA SER A 403 -20.72 3.80 51.72
C SER A 403 -21.80 3.15 50.84
N ILE A 404 -21.44 2.79 49.60
CA ILE A 404 -22.32 2.15 48.61
C ILE A 404 -22.13 0.62 48.58
N PHE A 405 -20.90 0.15 48.35
CA PHE A 405 -20.56 -1.28 48.25
C PHE A 405 -20.29 -1.89 49.63
N LYS A 406 -21.36 -2.35 50.28
CA LYS A 406 -21.31 -2.87 51.66
C LYS A 406 -20.49 -4.15 51.84
N ASN A 407 -20.25 -4.90 50.76
CA ASN A 407 -19.40 -6.11 50.77
C ASN A 407 -17.90 -5.80 50.69
N GLY A 408 -17.50 -4.52 50.61
CA GLY A 408 -16.11 -4.11 50.53
C GLY A 408 -15.52 -4.16 49.11
N GLU A 409 -16.13 -4.89 48.16
CA GLU A 409 -15.68 -4.94 46.77
C GLU A 409 -16.24 -3.77 45.96
N VAL A 410 -15.40 -2.79 45.64
CA VAL A 410 -15.78 -1.61 44.85
C VAL A 410 -15.37 -1.82 43.39
N PRO A 411 -16.31 -1.87 42.43
CA PRO A 411 -15.97 -1.98 41.02
C PRO A 411 -15.08 -0.83 40.56
N LEU A 412 -13.96 -1.17 39.92
CA LEU A 412 -13.16 -0.26 39.13
C LEU A 412 -13.56 -0.43 37.66
N GLU A 413 -12.57 -0.49 36.77
CA GLU A 413 -12.77 -0.53 35.33
C GLU A 413 -12.45 -1.90 34.72
N THR A 414 -12.84 -2.09 33.46
CA THR A 414 -12.50 -3.30 32.70
C THR A 414 -11.30 -3.05 31.80
N TYR A 415 -10.30 -3.91 31.93
CA TYR A 415 -9.04 -3.84 31.19
C TYR A 415 -8.86 -5.09 30.34
N ARG A 416 -8.21 -4.96 29.20
CA ARG A 416 -7.87 -6.03 28.29
C ARG A 416 -6.40 -6.38 28.39
N ILE A 417 -6.08 -7.64 28.62
CA ILE A 417 -4.71 -8.15 28.72
C ILE A 417 -4.04 -8.10 27.34
N ILE A 418 -2.89 -7.45 27.26
CA ILE A 418 -2.03 -7.35 26.06
C ILE A 418 -0.67 -8.04 26.25
N GLU A 419 -0.30 -8.33 27.49
CA GLU A 419 0.88 -9.12 27.85
C GLU A 419 0.53 -9.95 29.09
N ILE A 420 0.92 -11.22 29.11
CA ILE A 420 0.80 -12.09 30.29
C ILE A 420 2.03 -12.98 30.40
N LYS A 421 2.53 -13.12 31.63
CA LYS A 421 3.63 -14.02 31.96
C LYS A 421 3.17 -14.99 33.04
N HIS A 422 3.11 -16.27 32.71
CA HIS A 422 2.77 -17.34 33.65
C HIS A 422 4.04 -17.92 34.26
N TYR A 423 3.99 -18.18 35.57
CA TYR A 423 5.05 -18.81 36.33
C TYR A 423 4.45 -19.92 37.17
N GLN A 424 5.13 -21.06 37.22
CA GLN A 424 4.83 -22.10 38.18
C GLN A 424 6.12 -22.80 38.59
N ASP A 425 6.36 -22.84 39.89
CA ASP A 425 7.40 -23.64 40.50
C ASP A 425 6.91 -24.23 41.84
N ILE A 426 7.78 -24.99 42.51
CA ILE A 426 7.49 -25.70 43.76
C ILE A 426 7.59 -24.81 45.00
N THR A 427 8.16 -23.62 44.87
CA THR A 427 8.45 -22.68 45.97
C THR A 427 7.38 -21.60 46.11
N GLU A 428 7.09 -20.85 45.05
CA GLU A 428 6.08 -19.79 45.01
C GLU A 428 4.72 -20.30 44.52
N GLY A 429 4.66 -21.50 43.93
CA GLY A 429 3.45 -22.02 43.30
C GLY A 429 3.16 -21.31 41.97
N TYR A 430 1.89 -21.31 41.55
CA TYR A 430 1.48 -20.64 40.32
C TYR A 430 1.15 -19.16 40.57
N TYR A 431 1.64 -18.30 39.69
CA TYR A 431 1.19 -16.91 39.55
C TYR A 431 1.37 -16.42 38.11
N ASN A 432 0.81 -15.25 37.81
CA ASN A 432 1.04 -14.56 36.57
C ASN A 432 1.19 -13.05 36.76
N HIS A 433 1.88 -12.42 35.81
CA HIS A 433 1.94 -10.97 35.66
C HIS A 433 1.23 -10.56 34.39
N ILE A 434 0.31 -9.61 34.49
CA ILE A 434 -0.45 -9.08 33.34
C ILE A 434 -0.11 -7.62 33.10
N VAL A 435 -0.09 -7.22 31.83
CA VAL A 435 -0.19 -5.83 31.39
C VAL A 435 -1.46 -5.69 30.57
N ALA A 436 -2.28 -4.71 30.91
CA ALA A 436 -3.59 -4.51 30.31
C ALA A 436 -3.87 -3.03 30.01
N ILE A 437 -4.75 -2.79 29.04
CA ILE A 437 -5.23 -1.45 28.66
C ILE A 437 -6.75 -1.35 28.84
N PRO A 438 -7.37 -0.17 28.92
CA PRO A 438 -8.82 -0.07 28.97
C PRO A 438 -9.49 -0.83 27.81
N LYS A 439 -10.55 -1.59 28.11
CA LYS A 439 -11.26 -2.44 27.13
C LYS A 439 -11.88 -1.63 25.98
N ASP A 440 -12.15 -0.36 26.17
CA ASP A 440 -12.74 0.49 25.11
C ASP A 440 -11.75 0.91 24.03
N ASN A 441 -10.44 0.68 24.23
CA ASN A 441 -9.45 0.92 23.17
C ASN A 441 -9.69 -0.05 22.02
N GLU A 442 -9.98 0.50 20.85
CA GLU A 442 -10.33 -0.26 19.65
C GLU A 442 -9.10 -0.70 18.85
N VAL A 443 -7.99 0.06 18.95
CA VAL A 443 -6.74 -0.22 18.23
C VAL A 443 -5.58 -0.48 19.20
N PRO A 444 -4.64 -1.36 18.83
CA PRO A 444 -3.50 -1.72 19.66
C PRO A 444 -2.52 -0.56 19.89
N PRO A 445 -1.79 -0.55 21.03
CA PRO A 445 -0.74 0.42 21.28
C PRO A 445 0.42 0.39 20.28
N TYR A 446 0.68 -0.78 19.67
CA TYR A 446 1.73 -0.98 18.68
C TYR A 446 1.35 -0.49 17.29
N MET A 447 0.11 -0.03 17.06
CA MET A 447 -0.31 0.48 15.75
C MET A 447 0.62 1.60 15.28
N ASP A 448 1.09 1.45 14.05
CA ASP A 448 1.95 2.39 13.36
C ASP A 448 1.61 2.36 11.86
N GLU A 449 0.97 3.42 11.39
CA GLU A 449 0.57 3.55 9.99
C GLU A 449 1.77 3.66 9.03
N ASP A 450 2.95 4.06 9.52
CA ASP A 450 4.21 4.12 8.75
C ASP A 450 4.84 2.73 8.54
N ALA A 451 4.21 1.65 9.02
CA ALA A 451 4.65 0.28 8.82
C ALA A 451 4.35 -0.23 7.38
N PHE A 452 4.95 0.41 6.38
CA PHE A 452 4.91 0.02 4.97
C PHE A 452 6.18 -0.75 4.55
N PRO A 453 6.11 -1.58 3.50
CA PRO A 453 7.28 -2.32 3.03
C PRO A 453 8.24 -1.36 2.31
N ALA A 454 9.50 -1.29 2.75
CA ALA A 454 10.53 -0.46 2.12
C ALA A 454 11.13 -1.17 0.90
N CYS A 455 11.34 -0.45 -0.19
CA CYS A 455 11.72 -1.04 -1.47
C CYS A 455 12.64 -0.12 -2.29
N GLU A 456 13.74 -0.66 -2.77
CA GLU A 456 14.64 -0.01 -3.71
C GLU A 456 14.11 -0.01 -5.14
N GLU A 457 14.64 0.88 -5.98
CA GLU A 457 14.32 0.95 -7.41
C GLU A 457 14.64 -0.36 -8.13
N GLN A 458 13.77 -0.79 -9.03
CA GLN A 458 13.85 -2.09 -9.68
C GLN A 458 13.38 -2.04 -11.12
N SER A 459 14.00 -2.87 -11.97
CA SER A 459 13.48 -3.15 -13.30
C SER A 459 12.19 -3.98 -13.21
N ALA A 460 11.22 -3.64 -14.07
CA ALA A 460 9.99 -4.39 -14.27
C ALA A 460 9.65 -4.45 -15.76
N ILE A 461 8.82 -5.43 -16.14
CA ILE A 461 8.34 -5.58 -17.52
C ILE A 461 6.93 -5.03 -17.62
N VAL A 462 6.67 -4.22 -18.64
CA VAL A 462 5.33 -3.71 -18.95
C VAL A 462 4.41 -4.87 -19.32
N THR A 463 3.30 -5.02 -18.60
CA THR A 463 2.28 -6.05 -18.85
C THR A 463 1.02 -5.50 -19.50
N ASP A 464 0.72 -4.22 -19.28
CA ASP A 464 -0.43 -3.54 -19.88
C ASP A 464 -0.15 -2.04 -20.00
N ASN A 465 -0.64 -1.41 -21.07
CA ASN A 465 -0.53 0.03 -21.32
C ASN A 465 -1.86 0.66 -21.79
N ASN A 466 -2.95 -0.09 -21.75
CA ASN A 466 -4.30 0.38 -22.11
C ASN A 466 -5.04 0.94 -20.88
N ASP A 467 -4.55 2.04 -20.31
CA ASP A 467 -5.12 2.66 -19.11
C ASP A 467 -6.60 3.07 -19.33
N PRO A 468 -7.57 2.46 -18.60
CA PRO A 468 -8.99 2.75 -18.77
C PRO A 468 -9.39 4.20 -18.47
N GLN A 469 -8.55 4.94 -17.74
CA GLN A 469 -8.80 6.34 -17.37
C GLN A 469 -8.08 7.33 -18.29
N GLY A 470 -7.31 6.85 -19.28
CA GLY A 470 -6.61 7.71 -20.24
C GLY A 470 -5.52 8.59 -19.61
N MET A 471 -4.98 8.22 -18.44
CA MET A 471 -3.90 8.95 -17.75
C MET A 471 -2.51 8.50 -18.20
N SER A 472 -2.43 7.69 -19.26
CA SER A 472 -1.17 7.12 -19.80
C SER A 472 -0.37 6.34 -18.74
N ARG A 473 -1.06 5.67 -17.82
CA ARG A 473 -0.45 4.74 -16.86
C ARG A 473 -0.13 3.41 -17.51
N ILE A 474 0.73 2.65 -16.86
CA ILE A 474 1.08 1.28 -17.26
C ILE A 474 0.88 0.33 -16.09
N ARG A 475 0.76 -0.97 -16.38
CA ARG A 475 0.93 -2.04 -15.40
C ARG A 475 2.25 -2.73 -15.69
N VAL A 476 2.93 -3.14 -14.63
CA VAL A 476 4.24 -3.79 -14.74
C VAL A 476 4.28 -5.04 -13.87
N GLN A 477 5.18 -5.96 -14.20
CA GLN A 477 5.47 -7.15 -13.41
C GLN A 477 6.96 -7.17 -13.05
N PHE A 478 7.23 -7.19 -11.74
CA PHE A 478 8.56 -7.42 -11.20
C PHE A 478 8.95 -8.90 -11.32
N PRO A 479 10.25 -9.24 -11.41
CA PRO A 479 10.70 -10.63 -11.50
C PRO A 479 10.17 -11.54 -10.37
N TRP A 480 10.12 -11.03 -9.14
CA TRP A 480 9.62 -11.76 -7.96
C TRP A 480 8.09 -11.93 -7.93
N GLN A 481 7.33 -11.17 -8.72
CA GLN A 481 5.87 -11.39 -8.85
C GLN A 481 5.53 -12.54 -9.81
N LYS A 482 6.45 -12.90 -10.70
CA LYS A 482 6.22 -13.87 -11.78
C LYS A 482 5.79 -15.27 -11.28
N PRO A 483 6.40 -15.87 -10.23
CA PRO A 483 5.97 -17.19 -9.73
C PRO A 483 4.51 -17.23 -9.28
N PHE A 484 3.95 -16.09 -8.87
CA PHE A 484 2.58 -15.96 -8.37
C PHE A 484 1.62 -15.36 -9.40
N ASN A 485 2.06 -15.15 -10.64
CA ASN A 485 1.31 -14.46 -11.69
C ASN A 485 0.77 -13.08 -11.22
N GLY A 486 1.55 -12.39 -10.38
CA GLY A 486 1.22 -11.07 -9.86
C GLY A 486 1.68 -9.95 -10.78
N GLN A 487 1.15 -8.75 -10.58
CA GLN A 487 1.57 -7.52 -11.27
C GLN A 487 1.12 -6.30 -10.44
N THR A 488 1.55 -5.10 -10.82
CA THR A 488 1.13 -3.86 -10.16
C THR A 488 -0.30 -3.46 -10.55
N PRO A 489 -0.96 -2.58 -9.78
CA PRO A 489 -2.06 -1.76 -10.29
C PRO A 489 -1.57 -0.83 -11.41
N TRP A 490 -2.45 0.02 -11.92
CA TRP A 490 -2.06 1.09 -12.84
C TRP A 490 -1.13 2.09 -12.14
N ILE A 491 0.12 2.17 -12.60
CA ILE A 491 1.14 3.07 -12.05
C ILE A 491 1.40 4.23 -13.01
N ARG A 492 1.67 5.41 -12.45
CA ARG A 492 2.07 6.58 -13.25
C ARG A 492 3.45 6.33 -13.86
N SER A 493 3.65 6.84 -15.07
CA SER A 493 4.96 6.90 -15.71
C SER A 493 5.40 8.35 -15.86
N ILE A 494 6.66 8.62 -15.55
CA ILE A 494 7.27 9.92 -15.79
C ILE A 494 7.38 10.16 -17.31
N THR A 495 7.15 11.40 -17.72
CA THR A 495 7.44 11.91 -19.06
C THR A 495 8.21 13.23 -18.93
N PRO A 496 9.11 13.60 -19.87
CA PRO A 496 9.90 14.83 -19.79
C PRO A 496 9.08 16.11 -19.71
N TYR A 497 7.85 16.12 -20.22
CA TYR A 497 6.94 17.26 -20.17
C TYR A 497 5.48 16.80 -20.21
N ALA A 498 4.66 17.27 -19.27
CA ALA A 498 3.23 16.99 -19.21
C ALA A 498 2.43 18.23 -18.75
N GLY A 499 1.21 18.37 -19.27
CA GLY A 499 0.23 19.36 -18.86
C GLY A 499 -1.09 19.17 -19.61
N GLU A 500 -2.11 19.94 -19.27
CA GLU A 500 -3.39 19.90 -19.97
C GLU A 500 -3.24 20.19 -21.47
N GLY A 501 -3.60 19.21 -22.30
CA GLY A 501 -3.52 19.30 -23.78
C GLY A 501 -2.11 19.43 -24.37
N LYS A 502 -1.06 19.21 -23.58
CA LYS A 502 0.33 19.44 -24.00
C LYS A 502 1.32 18.50 -23.32
N GLY A 503 2.40 18.16 -23.98
CA GLY A 503 3.44 17.31 -23.40
C GLY A 503 4.06 16.36 -24.40
N MET A 504 4.92 15.49 -23.90
CA MET A 504 5.46 14.35 -24.63
C MET A 504 4.66 13.10 -24.25
N HIS A 505 4.00 12.50 -25.23
CA HIS A 505 3.18 11.29 -25.04
C HIS A 505 3.84 10.11 -25.75
N VAL A 506 4.69 9.39 -25.01
CA VAL A 506 5.36 8.16 -25.45
C VAL A 506 5.27 7.17 -24.30
N VAL A 507 4.32 6.25 -24.38
CA VAL A 507 4.05 5.25 -23.34
C VAL A 507 4.81 3.97 -23.69
N PRO A 508 5.59 3.38 -22.76
CA PRO A 508 6.23 2.10 -22.98
C PRO A 508 5.26 1.00 -23.44
N GLU A 509 5.71 0.15 -24.36
CA GLU A 509 4.92 -0.94 -24.95
C GLU A 509 4.99 -2.23 -24.11
N ILE A 510 4.00 -3.11 -24.26
CA ILE A 510 3.95 -4.40 -23.56
C ILE A 510 5.20 -5.23 -23.90
N GLY A 511 5.86 -5.75 -22.86
CA GLY A 511 7.10 -6.52 -22.98
C GLY A 511 8.38 -5.69 -22.88
N GLU A 512 8.29 -4.36 -22.86
CA GLU A 512 9.44 -3.48 -22.64
C GLU A 512 9.85 -3.43 -21.17
N GLU A 513 11.13 -3.16 -20.93
CA GLU A 513 11.69 -3.00 -19.60
C GLU A 513 11.62 -1.53 -19.17
N VAL A 514 11.09 -1.30 -17.97
CA VAL A 514 11.05 0.01 -17.32
C VAL A 514 11.76 -0.05 -15.97
N ILE A 515 12.35 1.07 -15.57
CA ILE A 515 12.83 1.28 -14.20
C ILE A 515 11.69 1.85 -13.36
N VAL A 516 11.41 1.23 -12.22
CA VAL A 516 10.34 1.61 -11.30
C VAL A 516 10.96 2.07 -9.99
N SER A 517 10.56 3.26 -9.54
CA SER A 517 10.85 3.78 -8.21
C SER A 517 9.60 3.70 -7.35
N PHE A 518 9.75 4.02 -6.06
CA PHE A 518 8.70 3.85 -5.06
C PHE A 518 8.54 5.15 -4.28
N GLU A 519 7.35 5.75 -4.29
CA GLU A 519 7.12 7.01 -3.57
C GLU A 519 7.37 6.80 -2.07
N ASN A 520 8.27 7.61 -1.48
CA ASN A 520 8.76 7.47 -0.10
C ASN A 520 9.40 6.10 0.20
N GLY A 521 9.86 5.37 -0.82
CA GLY A 521 10.40 4.02 -0.68
C GLY A 521 9.34 2.96 -0.35
N ASN A 522 8.05 3.27 -0.45
CA ASN A 522 6.98 2.31 -0.16
C ASN A 522 6.71 1.39 -1.36
N ALA A 523 6.94 0.08 -1.21
CA ALA A 523 6.75 -0.93 -2.25
C ALA A 523 5.32 -0.94 -2.85
N GLU A 524 4.35 -0.44 -2.10
CA GLU A 524 2.94 -0.35 -2.52
C GLU A 524 2.62 0.95 -3.28
N LYS A 525 3.59 1.85 -3.47
CA LYS A 525 3.48 3.07 -4.28
C LYS A 525 4.48 3.12 -5.46
N PRO A 526 4.45 2.13 -6.36
CA PRO A 526 5.32 2.11 -7.54
C PRO A 526 5.00 3.24 -8.53
N VAL A 527 6.06 3.82 -9.12
CA VAL A 527 6.02 4.82 -10.20
C VAL A 527 7.10 4.49 -11.21
N SER A 528 6.73 4.39 -12.49
CA SER A 528 7.68 4.17 -13.59
C SER A 528 8.47 5.45 -13.86
N LEU A 529 9.81 5.37 -13.82
CA LEU A 529 10.68 6.49 -14.18
C LEU A 529 10.91 6.59 -15.69
N GLY A 530 10.79 5.47 -16.42
CA GLY A 530 10.98 5.42 -17.87
C GLY A 530 11.46 4.06 -18.36
N ALA A 531 11.51 3.91 -19.69
CA ALA A 531 12.00 2.70 -20.35
C ALA A 531 13.53 2.67 -20.44
N MET A 532 14.11 1.47 -20.42
CA MET A 532 15.55 1.26 -20.56
C MET A 532 15.85 0.30 -21.72
N PHE A 533 16.89 0.60 -22.49
CA PHE A 533 17.44 -0.37 -23.44
C PHE A 533 18.13 -1.51 -22.68
N ASN A 534 18.01 -2.73 -23.19
CA ASN A 534 18.58 -3.93 -22.59
C ASN A 534 19.19 -4.87 -23.65
N GLY A 535 19.58 -6.08 -23.24
CA GLY A 535 20.23 -7.05 -24.12
C GLY A 535 19.38 -7.47 -25.33
N LYS A 536 18.06 -7.31 -25.28
CA LYS A 536 17.11 -7.64 -26.35
C LYS A 536 16.54 -6.38 -27.03
N GLY A 537 16.09 -5.40 -26.26
CA GLY A 537 15.60 -4.11 -26.73
C GLY A 537 16.75 -3.11 -26.83
N LYS A 538 17.48 -3.10 -27.95
CA LYS A 538 18.58 -2.17 -28.20
C LYS A 538 18.10 -1.00 -29.05
N SER A 539 18.71 0.17 -28.88
CA SER A 539 18.46 1.33 -29.75
C SER A 539 18.96 1.16 -31.18
N GLY A 540 19.86 0.19 -31.43
CA GLY A 540 20.59 0.05 -32.69
C GLY A 540 21.68 1.11 -32.92
N HIS A 541 21.78 2.11 -32.05
CA HIS A 541 22.68 3.26 -32.18
C HIS A 541 23.73 3.36 -31.06
N GLY A 542 23.72 2.44 -30.10
CA GLY A 542 24.75 2.35 -29.07
C GLY A 542 26.07 1.77 -29.62
N GLY A 543 27.21 2.30 -29.18
CA GLY A 543 28.53 1.81 -29.58
C GLY A 543 29.61 2.88 -29.60
N ALA A 544 30.80 2.52 -30.11
CA ALA A 544 31.93 3.44 -30.25
C ALA A 544 31.56 4.66 -31.11
N GLY A 545 31.92 5.85 -30.63
CA GLY A 545 31.70 7.11 -31.33
C GLY A 545 30.32 7.75 -31.12
N ASN A 546 29.31 7.01 -30.64
CA ASN A 546 27.94 7.49 -30.32
C ASN A 546 27.59 8.79 -31.06
N TYR A 547 27.24 8.71 -32.36
CA TYR A 547 26.96 9.86 -33.24
C TYR A 547 25.53 9.87 -33.80
N MET A 548 24.77 8.78 -33.63
CA MET A 548 23.36 8.69 -34.06
C MET A 548 22.40 8.99 -32.91
N LYS A 549 21.53 9.99 -33.07
CA LYS A 549 20.55 10.48 -32.07
C LYS A 549 19.18 10.47 -32.72
N GLY A 550 18.13 10.24 -31.95
CA GLY A 550 16.80 10.33 -32.52
C GLY A 550 15.69 9.69 -31.73
N LEU A 551 14.51 9.73 -32.34
CA LEU A 551 13.31 9.03 -31.93
C LEU A 551 12.91 8.08 -33.07
N THR A 552 12.70 6.82 -32.76
CA THR A 552 12.18 5.82 -33.71
C THR A 552 11.01 5.10 -33.06
N THR A 553 9.89 5.00 -33.78
CA THR A 553 8.70 4.26 -33.32
C THR A 553 8.72 2.83 -33.85
N ALA A 554 8.00 1.91 -33.21
CA ALA A 554 7.99 0.48 -33.54
C ALA A 554 7.66 0.17 -35.02
N THR A 555 6.90 1.05 -35.70
CA THR A 555 6.50 0.85 -37.10
C THR A 555 7.44 1.50 -38.12
N GLY A 556 8.51 2.17 -37.68
CA GLY A 556 9.60 2.66 -38.54
C GLY A 556 9.62 4.17 -38.80
N SER A 557 8.64 4.94 -38.29
CA SER A 557 8.73 6.40 -38.35
C SER A 557 9.86 6.90 -37.45
N ASN A 558 10.68 7.81 -37.96
CA ASN A 558 11.88 8.26 -37.24
C ASN A 558 12.24 9.72 -37.51
N LEU A 559 12.86 10.31 -36.49
CA LEU A 559 13.63 11.56 -36.58
C LEU A 559 15.05 11.23 -36.12
N THR A 560 16.02 11.38 -37.01
CA THR A 560 17.40 10.93 -36.79
C THR A 560 18.40 12.03 -37.10
N PHE A 561 19.42 12.18 -36.26
CA PHE A 561 20.55 13.09 -36.41
C PHE A 561 21.85 12.28 -36.44
N ASN A 562 22.76 12.64 -37.33
CA ASN A 562 24.08 12.05 -37.44
C ASN A 562 25.16 13.11 -37.20
N ASP A 563 25.67 13.19 -35.97
CA ASP A 563 26.64 14.20 -35.57
C ASP A 563 28.01 14.04 -36.25
N GLN A 564 28.32 12.85 -36.80
CA GLN A 564 29.56 12.63 -37.54
C GLN A 564 29.54 13.31 -38.92
N LYS A 565 28.37 13.34 -39.56
CA LYS A 565 28.17 13.97 -40.87
C LYS A 565 27.58 15.37 -40.77
N GLY A 566 26.91 15.68 -39.66
CA GLY A 566 26.10 16.89 -39.50
C GLY A 566 24.75 16.82 -40.23
N ASP A 567 24.29 15.62 -40.60
CA ASP A 567 23.04 15.41 -41.34
C ASP A 567 21.85 15.09 -40.41
N MET A 568 20.63 15.30 -40.91
CA MET A 568 19.40 14.89 -40.23
C MET A 568 18.34 14.40 -41.20
N THR A 569 17.48 13.49 -40.73
CA THR A 569 16.40 12.88 -41.50
C THR A 569 15.13 12.79 -40.67
N LEU A 570 14.01 13.21 -41.24
CA LEU A 570 12.66 12.88 -40.78
C LEU A 570 12.02 11.96 -41.82
N ALA A 571 11.61 10.76 -41.41
CA ALA A 571 11.07 9.77 -42.33
C ALA A 571 9.90 8.98 -41.73
N ASP A 572 8.96 8.59 -42.58
CA ASP A 572 7.94 7.60 -42.25
C ASP A 572 8.34 6.19 -42.73
N LYS A 573 7.50 5.20 -42.42
CA LYS A 573 7.70 3.82 -42.89
C LYS A 573 7.48 3.62 -44.40
N GLY A 574 6.78 4.55 -45.06
CA GLY A 574 6.39 4.47 -46.48
C GLY A 574 7.44 5.04 -47.45
N GLY A 575 8.50 5.64 -46.91
CA GLY A 575 9.60 6.25 -47.66
C GLY A 575 9.39 7.74 -47.97
N ALA A 576 8.34 8.36 -47.43
CA ALA A 576 8.24 9.81 -47.41
C ALA A 576 9.29 10.36 -46.43
N SER A 577 10.07 11.34 -46.87
CA SER A 577 11.20 11.84 -46.08
C SER A 577 11.53 13.29 -46.36
N MET A 578 12.15 13.90 -45.35
CA MET A 578 12.83 15.19 -45.43
C MET A 578 14.25 15.00 -44.92
N ASN A 579 15.24 15.32 -45.76
CA ASN A 579 16.65 15.14 -45.45
C ASN A 579 17.37 16.48 -45.55
N PHE A 580 18.25 16.73 -44.58
CA PHE A 580 19.19 17.85 -44.58
C PHE A 580 20.59 17.26 -44.50
N ASP A 581 21.47 17.59 -45.45
CA ASP A 581 22.74 16.88 -45.66
C ASP A 581 23.93 17.42 -44.85
N GLY A 582 23.72 18.46 -44.05
CA GLY A 582 24.77 19.16 -43.29
C GLY A 582 25.63 20.13 -44.12
N ALA A 583 25.57 20.08 -45.45
CA ALA A 583 26.23 21.03 -46.36
C ALA A 583 25.33 22.22 -46.74
N GLY A 584 24.11 22.26 -46.20
CA GLY A 584 23.11 23.30 -46.44
C GLY A 584 22.09 22.93 -47.52
N ASN A 585 22.10 21.69 -48.02
CA ASN A 585 21.08 21.23 -48.96
C ASN A 585 19.94 20.52 -48.21
N ALA A 586 18.72 20.66 -48.75
CA ALA A 586 17.52 20.00 -48.24
C ALA A 586 16.77 19.31 -49.39
N THR A 587 16.26 18.11 -49.13
CA THR A 587 15.46 17.35 -50.09
C THR A 587 14.19 16.81 -49.43
N THR A 588 13.06 16.88 -50.13
CA THR A 588 11.82 16.16 -49.77
C THR A 588 11.53 15.08 -50.79
N ASN A 589 11.15 13.89 -50.32
CA ASN A 589 10.75 12.77 -51.17
C ASN A 589 9.37 12.24 -50.77
N ALA A 590 8.58 11.86 -51.77
CA ALA A 590 7.31 11.18 -51.58
C ALA A 590 7.13 10.11 -52.66
N ASN A 591 6.91 8.87 -52.26
CA ASN A 591 6.84 7.73 -53.19
C ASN A 591 5.53 7.63 -53.97
N GLN A 592 4.45 8.26 -53.50
CA GLN A 592 3.13 8.19 -54.16
C GLN A 592 2.66 9.54 -54.68
N THR A 593 2.58 10.56 -53.83
CA THR A 593 2.06 11.88 -54.21
C THR A 593 2.77 12.96 -53.41
N HIS A 594 3.24 14.00 -54.11
CA HIS A 594 3.82 15.20 -53.52
C HIS A 594 2.87 16.38 -53.78
N ALA A 595 1.97 16.64 -52.84
CA ALA A 595 0.99 17.73 -52.94
C ALA A 595 1.46 18.96 -52.18
N VAL A 596 1.55 20.10 -52.87
CA VAL A 596 1.88 21.40 -52.29
C VAL A 596 0.71 22.35 -52.52
N ASN A 597 -0.02 22.67 -51.45
CA ASN A 597 -1.21 23.52 -51.51
C ASN A 597 -0.98 24.79 -50.70
N ALA A 598 -1.33 25.96 -51.25
CA ALA A 598 -1.21 27.24 -50.56
C ALA A 598 -2.55 28.00 -50.62
N GLY A 599 -2.98 28.56 -49.48
CA GLY A 599 -4.26 29.27 -49.37
C GLY A 599 -4.25 30.70 -49.92
N SER A 600 -3.07 31.29 -50.12
CA SER A 600 -2.96 32.68 -50.59
C SER A 600 -1.96 32.83 -51.72
N ASN A 601 -0.70 32.45 -51.49
CA ASN A 601 0.35 32.55 -52.50
C ASN A 601 1.28 31.33 -52.43
N ALA A 602 1.75 30.87 -53.59
CA ALA A 602 2.81 29.87 -53.72
C ALA A 602 3.92 30.42 -54.62
N ASN A 603 5.10 30.59 -54.04
CA ASN A 603 6.25 31.20 -54.70
C ASN A 603 7.45 30.25 -54.65
N THR A 604 8.12 30.05 -55.78
CA THR A 604 9.46 29.46 -55.85
C THR A 604 10.41 30.52 -56.37
N SER A 605 11.54 30.74 -55.70
CA SER A 605 12.49 31.81 -56.03
C SER A 605 13.93 31.32 -55.87
N VAL A 606 14.82 31.77 -56.77
CA VAL A 606 16.26 31.47 -56.74
C VAL A 606 17.05 32.77 -56.91
N GLY A 607 18.18 32.88 -56.20
CA GLY A 607 19.13 33.98 -56.38
C GLY A 607 18.60 35.35 -55.94
N GLY A 608 17.69 35.41 -54.97
CA GLY A 608 17.07 36.66 -54.52
C GLY A 608 16.08 37.21 -55.56
N ASP A 609 15.11 36.39 -55.97
CA ASP A 609 14.09 36.70 -56.98
C ASP A 609 14.59 36.87 -58.42
N ALA A 610 15.81 36.41 -58.72
CA ALA A 610 16.35 36.42 -60.08
C ALA A 610 15.62 35.44 -61.03
N SER A 611 14.98 34.41 -60.48
CA SER A 611 14.13 33.46 -61.21
C SER A 611 12.99 33.03 -60.31
N THR A 612 11.74 33.28 -60.72
CA THR A 612 10.57 33.01 -59.87
C THR A 612 9.38 32.38 -60.61
N LEU A 613 8.66 31.51 -59.91
CA LEU A 613 7.31 31.07 -60.24
C LEU A 613 6.39 31.51 -59.10
N LYS A 614 5.44 32.39 -59.38
CA LYS A 614 4.51 32.98 -58.41
C LYS A 614 3.08 32.66 -58.79
N MET A 615 2.29 32.17 -57.84
CA MET A 615 0.88 31.83 -58.01
C MET A 615 0.08 32.47 -56.88
N ASP A 616 -1.07 33.05 -57.18
CA ASP A 616 -1.93 33.72 -56.19
C ASP A 616 -3.37 33.19 -56.13
N ALA A 617 -4.10 33.60 -55.10
CA ALA A 617 -5.50 33.22 -54.88
C ALA A 617 -6.49 33.80 -55.91
N SER A 618 -6.08 34.76 -56.75
CA SER A 618 -6.89 35.27 -57.86
C SER A 618 -6.73 34.42 -59.13
N GLY A 619 -5.89 33.38 -59.09
CA GLY A 619 -5.58 32.53 -60.23
C GLY A 619 -4.50 33.10 -61.14
N ASN A 620 -3.77 34.14 -60.71
CA ASN A 620 -2.65 34.66 -61.48
C ASN A 620 -1.45 33.71 -61.33
N ILE A 621 -0.80 33.42 -62.46
CA ILE A 621 0.45 32.64 -62.53
C ILE A 621 1.48 33.52 -63.24
N THR A 622 2.57 33.81 -62.57
CA THR A 622 3.66 34.67 -63.05
C THR A 622 4.97 33.89 -63.07
N LEU A 623 5.62 33.85 -64.23
CA LEU A 623 6.96 33.28 -64.41
C LEU A 623 7.89 34.43 -64.80
N GLU A 624 8.88 34.73 -63.95
CA GLU A 624 9.82 35.84 -64.11
C GLU A 624 11.27 35.33 -64.11
N GLY A 625 12.09 35.87 -65.00
CA GLY A 625 13.53 35.64 -65.04
C GLY A 625 14.28 36.89 -65.48
N ASN A 626 15.37 37.23 -64.79
CA ASN A 626 16.14 38.45 -65.08
C ASN A 626 16.85 38.41 -66.44
N THR A 627 17.16 37.22 -66.95
CA THR A 627 17.97 37.05 -68.18
C THR A 627 17.18 36.38 -69.30
N ASN A 628 16.52 35.26 -69.04
CA ASN A 628 15.71 34.53 -70.01
C ASN A 628 14.65 33.66 -69.32
N ILE A 629 13.61 33.33 -70.07
CA ILE A 629 12.65 32.25 -69.78
C ILE A 629 12.60 31.35 -71.02
N THR A 630 12.90 30.06 -70.85
CA THR A 630 12.94 29.09 -71.96
C THR A 630 11.98 27.93 -71.70
N LEU A 631 11.03 27.72 -72.62
CA LEU A 631 10.20 26.53 -72.69
C LEU A 631 10.71 25.64 -73.83
N LYS A 632 11.13 24.40 -73.54
CA LYS A 632 11.86 23.57 -74.50
C LYS A 632 11.46 22.09 -74.45
N VAL A 633 11.30 21.48 -75.62
CA VAL A 633 11.21 20.02 -75.80
C VAL A 633 12.14 19.62 -76.96
N GLY A 634 13.18 18.82 -76.68
CA GLY A 634 14.18 18.48 -77.69
C GLY A 634 14.84 19.74 -78.29
N GLY A 635 14.71 19.93 -79.61
CA GLY A 635 15.22 21.10 -80.33
C GLY A 635 14.23 22.27 -80.51
N ASN A 636 12.96 22.12 -80.13
CA ASN A 636 11.92 23.14 -80.31
C ASN A 636 11.81 24.02 -79.05
N THR A 637 11.67 25.34 -79.24
CA THR A 637 11.76 26.31 -78.13
C THR A 637 10.81 27.50 -78.25
N ILE A 638 10.38 28.02 -77.10
CA ILE A 638 9.89 29.40 -76.92
C ILE A 638 10.83 30.08 -75.94
N VAL A 639 11.45 31.18 -76.37
CA VAL A 639 12.42 31.94 -75.57
C VAL A 639 11.90 33.36 -75.40
N ILE A 640 11.83 33.83 -74.15
CA ILE A 640 11.58 35.22 -73.77
C ILE A 640 12.86 35.77 -73.15
N ASP A 641 13.42 36.83 -73.72
CA ASP A 641 14.62 37.49 -73.23
C ASP A 641 14.58 39.01 -73.49
N GLY A 642 15.67 39.71 -73.20
CA GLY A 642 15.77 41.17 -73.41
C GLY A 642 15.66 41.62 -74.87
N SER A 643 15.74 40.71 -75.84
CA SER A 643 15.59 41.00 -77.28
C SER A 643 14.15 40.80 -77.79
N GLY A 644 13.32 40.04 -77.06
CA GLY A 644 11.92 39.81 -77.39
C GLY A 644 11.45 38.38 -77.13
N ILE A 645 10.47 37.93 -77.93
CA ILE A 645 9.91 36.58 -77.86
C ILE A 645 10.21 35.86 -79.18
N THR A 646 10.96 34.75 -79.11
CA THR A 646 11.30 33.93 -80.28
C THR A 646 10.70 32.53 -80.16
N MET A 647 10.01 32.07 -81.20
CA MET A 647 9.49 30.71 -81.33
C MET A 647 10.25 29.98 -82.43
N THR A 648 10.82 28.82 -82.12
CA THR A 648 11.61 28.02 -83.07
C THR A 648 11.15 26.57 -83.09
N SER A 649 10.94 26.04 -84.30
CA SER A 649 10.65 24.62 -84.54
C SER A 649 11.72 24.06 -85.47
N ASN A 650 12.59 23.20 -84.93
CA ASN A 650 13.66 22.54 -85.70
C ASN A 650 13.11 21.33 -86.48
N SER A 651 12.04 20.71 -85.99
CA SER A 651 11.30 19.66 -86.67
C SER A 651 9.83 19.75 -86.30
N GLY A 652 8.95 19.82 -87.31
CA GLY A 652 7.51 20.04 -87.14
C GLY A 652 7.08 21.46 -87.49
N ASN A 653 5.80 21.75 -87.27
CA ASN A 653 5.18 23.02 -87.67
C ASN A 653 4.95 23.92 -86.45
N ILE A 654 5.05 25.24 -86.63
CA ILE A 654 4.41 26.21 -85.73
C ILE A 654 3.04 26.50 -86.32
N GLN A 655 1.97 26.08 -85.63
CA GLN A 655 0.60 26.27 -86.08
C GLN A 655 -0.18 27.12 -85.08
N THR A 656 -0.81 28.18 -85.58
CA THR A 656 -1.76 29.00 -84.83
C THR A 656 -3.13 28.78 -85.43
N ILE A 657 -4.09 28.29 -84.64
CA ILE A 657 -5.43 27.92 -85.10
C ILE A 657 -6.45 28.61 -84.21
N SER A 658 -7.46 29.24 -84.82
CA SER A 658 -8.62 29.80 -84.13
C SER A 658 -9.90 29.24 -84.74
N ASN A 659 -10.67 28.46 -83.97
CA ASN A 659 -11.85 27.76 -84.49
C ASN A 659 -13.07 28.67 -84.68
N THR A 660 -13.22 29.67 -83.82
CA THR A 660 -14.40 30.58 -83.82
C THR A 660 -14.01 32.06 -83.85
N GLY A 661 -12.80 32.41 -83.40
CA GLY A 661 -12.30 33.78 -83.39
C GLY A 661 -11.41 34.12 -84.59
N SER A 662 -10.74 35.26 -84.53
CA SER A 662 -9.75 35.70 -85.51
C SER A 662 -8.33 35.56 -84.99
N ILE A 663 -7.38 35.29 -85.89
CA ILE A 663 -5.96 35.50 -85.63
C ILE A 663 -5.58 36.88 -86.17
N THR A 664 -5.05 37.74 -85.31
CA THR A 664 -4.63 39.10 -85.68
C THR A 664 -3.17 39.26 -85.37
N ALA A 665 -2.36 39.66 -86.35
CA ALA A 665 -0.99 40.11 -86.16
C ALA A 665 -0.95 41.63 -86.36
N LEU A 666 -0.52 42.37 -85.33
CA LEU A 666 -0.37 43.81 -85.36
C LEU A 666 1.08 44.14 -85.02
N ALA A 667 1.73 44.96 -85.85
CA ALA A 667 3.08 45.45 -85.59
C ALA A 667 3.17 46.93 -85.97
N ALA A 668 3.89 47.72 -85.18
CA ALA A 668 4.10 49.14 -85.48
C ALA A 668 5.03 49.35 -86.68
N ASN A 669 6.02 48.47 -86.86
CA ASN A 669 7.01 48.58 -87.93
C ASN A 669 6.64 47.71 -89.13
N SER A 670 6.72 46.39 -89.00
CA SER A 670 6.46 45.46 -90.11
C SER A 670 6.08 44.07 -89.61
N ILE A 671 5.31 43.34 -90.42
CA ILE A 671 5.12 41.89 -90.29
C ILE A 671 5.83 41.23 -91.47
N MET A 672 6.80 40.35 -91.21
CA MET A 672 7.55 39.64 -92.24
C MET A 672 7.13 38.17 -92.28
N MET A 673 6.73 37.69 -93.46
CA MET A 673 6.47 36.26 -93.70
C MET A 673 7.43 35.79 -94.79
N SER A 674 8.43 34.98 -94.40
CA SER A 674 9.43 34.44 -95.32
C SER A 674 9.38 32.92 -95.29
N SER A 675 9.16 32.29 -96.45
CA SER A 675 9.13 30.84 -96.60
C SER A 675 9.35 30.45 -98.06
N ASN A 676 9.62 29.17 -98.31
CA ASN A 676 9.64 28.63 -99.67
C ASN A 676 8.25 28.65 -100.34
N LYS A 677 7.16 28.61 -99.55
CA LYS A 677 5.76 28.62 -100.03
C LYS A 677 4.83 29.20 -98.97
N THR A 678 4.22 30.35 -99.28
CA THR A 678 3.16 30.96 -98.47
C THR A 678 1.79 30.72 -99.13
N ILE A 679 0.80 30.23 -98.37
CA ILE A 679 -0.57 30.00 -98.85
C ILE A 679 -1.54 30.82 -98.00
N ILE A 680 -2.39 31.63 -98.63
CA ILE A 680 -3.50 32.33 -97.99
C ILE A 680 -4.79 31.79 -98.61
N GLN A 681 -5.62 31.12 -97.82
CA GLN A 681 -6.84 30.47 -98.28
C GLN A 681 -8.02 30.80 -97.36
N GLY A 682 -9.17 31.10 -97.96
CA GLY A 682 -10.42 31.38 -97.25
C GLY A 682 -11.46 31.92 -98.22
N ASN A 683 -12.70 32.09 -97.76
CA ASN A 683 -13.79 32.64 -98.59
C ASN A 683 -13.51 34.07 -99.08
N ARG A 684 -12.74 34.86 -98.32
CA ARG A 684 -12.26 36.19 -98.70
C ARG A 684 -10.88 36.46 -98.12
N ALA A 685 -9.91 36.81 -98.97
CA ALA A 685 -8.65 37.42 -98.58
C ALA A 685 -8.68 38.90 -98.98
N ALA A 686 -8.36 39.81 -98.06
CA ALA A 686 -8.35 41.26 -98.31
C ALA A 686 -6.99 41.87 -97.94
N LEU A 687 -6.35 42.53 -98.90
CA LEU A 687 -5.15 43.34 -98.69
C LEU A 687 -5.54 44.81 -98.83
N LYS A 688 -5.23 45.63 -97.83
CA LYS A 688 -5.59 47.05 -97.78
C LYS A 688 -4.42 47.86 -97.26
N GLY A 689 -4.06 48.90 -98.00
CA GLY A 689 -3.00 49.84 -97.65
C GLY A 689 -2.91 50.94 -98.70
N ASN A 690 -2.16 52.01 -98.41
CA ASN A 690 -1.93 53.08 -99.39
C ASN A 690 -1.21 52.57 -100.65
N GLN A 691 -0.40 51.53 -100.51
CA GLN A 691 0.28 50.85 -101.59
C GLN A 691 0.27 49.34 -101.33
N ILE A 692 -0.03 48.56 -102.38
CA ILE A 692 0.14 47.10 -102.39
C ILE A 692 1.18 46.80 -103.47
N LEU A 693 2.32 46.25 -103.07
CA LEU A 693 3.41 45.87 -103.95
C LEU A 693 3.47 44.34 -104.04
N LEU A 694 3.33 43.81 -105.26
CA LEU A 694 3.49 42.39 -105.57
C LEU A 694 4.65 42.27 -106.55
N GLU A 695 5.74 41.61 -106.14
CA GLU A 695 6.93 41.39 -106.96
C GLU A 695 7.17 39.89 -107.14
N GLY A 696 7.12 39.42 -108.39
CA GLY A 696 7.43 38.04 -108.74
C GLY A 696 8.73 37.99 -109.55
N ALA A 697 9.66 37.13 -109.17
CA ALA A 697 10.93 36.97 -109.91
C ALA A 697 10.76 36.37 -111.32
N SER A 698 9.63 35.69 -111.59
CA SER A 698 9.35 35.06 -112.90
C SER A 698 7.99 35.47 -113.45
N SER A 699 6.91 35.33 -112.67
CA SER A 699 5.56 35.75 -113.07
C SER A 699 4.66 35.98 -111.86
N ILE A 700 3.63 36.79 -112.05
CA ILE A 700 2.49 36.92 -111.14
C ILE A 700 1.29 36.41 -111.93
N LYS A 701 0.59 35.39 -111.41
CA LYS A 701 -0.54 34.75 -112.09
C LYS A 701 -1.81 34.90 -111.26
N CYS A 702 -2.75 35.72 -111.75
CA CYS A 702 -4.09 35.84 -111.19
C CYS A 702 -5.03 34.92 -111.98
N VAL A 703 -5.79 34.07 -111.30
CA VAL A 703 -6.77 33.16 -111.92
C VAL A 703 -8.09 33.34 -111.19
N SER A 704 -9.06 33.98 -111.84
CA SER A 704 -10.43 34.10 -111.35
C SER A 704 -11.40 34.16 -112.54
N PRO A 705 -12.61 33.58 -112.43
CA PRO A 705 -13.66 33.72 -113.44
C PRO A 705 -14.15 35.17 -113.60
N ASP A 706 -13.85 36.04 -112.64
CA ASP A 706 -14.17 37.46 -112.63
C ASP A 706 -12.99 38.23 -111.99
N THR A 707 -12.21 38.97 -112.79
CA THR A 707 -11.03 39.72 -112.32
C THR A 707 -11.08 41.13 -112.88
N ASP A 708 -11.26 42.11 -112.00
CA ASP A 708 -11.11 43.52 -112.35
C ASP A 708 -9.74 44.03 -111.88
N ILE A 709 -8.91 44.45 -112.84
CA ILE A 709 -7.65 45.15 -112.58
C ILE A 709 -7.82 46.57 -113.11
N PHE A 710 -7.84 47.57 -112.22
CA PHE A 710 -8.00 48.98 -112.55
C PHE A 710 -6.69 49.74 -112.43
#